data_AF-A0A3S9NU35-F1
#
_entry.id   AF-A0A3S9NU35-F1
#
_cell.length_a   1.000
_cell.length_b   1.000
_cell.length_c   1.000
_cell.angle_alpha   90.00
_cell.angle_beta   90.00
_cell.angle_gamma   90.00
#
_symmetry.space_group_name_H-M   'P 1'
#
loop_
_entity.id
_entity.type
_entity.pdbx_description
1 polymer ?
#
loop_
_entity_poly.entity_id
_entity_poly.type
_entity_poly.pdbx_seq_one_letter_code
_entity_poly.pdbx_strand_id
1 'polypeptide(L)'
;MDYVLVGPLRVLFLFAGVLFFHQIITRQPLRNYGLDYILKRITFYGSSLLILVFILVQLDLYDTFSVLAILVIILVSQYFGLKNYAFSGKSFKRKKVKFLLKFFKFIEERPRFGDIYTSLKRLYVPQHISLKLITAFLVAAVCFVSRYLFLESDLYTLSDLWQTNLEFVKQFNYNQWFTSGFRLLGEDAVINLYSKVTGISEEMAVHSFGLLEVFGLSIVLYWIISKISKSDFLAPMFSVLFYGFVFKYLPINTNLLLEHNPINMAFWIALPIMIYTLLPGLLTIKAKKFMTQLMVAYSALFFVNLFVAIIVIPLFLLTALMFQTKKRRMFVLRSIWVYILAGTLVIGLHGIACYVNDVSFYSFFKENLILVDAYTYFPQIEMGIEKLMSYYAIFGVIVLLCLLPIYLKEKAKWTPALIIIIFFNIVVSLKWLRWDWIDVDLYYQTIAALIAMPIGIFFGVVMHYLKMTIPKNQLLRAPVYSFLFLMLVYMAYTSNSFLKSDENQKDKLKSDVLLVYNKLSNDYLPYSYMVVNDNYGFTISKSKHHFIQYENFLKTYIERDSIYHNIKENDKLLRENSQYILPNSVFVFVSENEDKENLSSLATSAEIKSNILRTLKVLRSRGRKIDIFYTNQYLTVYEIVNQKNSSRLDELIFNL
;
A
#
# COMPACT_ATOMS: atom_id res chain seq x y z
N MET A 1 1.26 11.96 -18.45
CA MET A 1 0.92 10.78 -17.63
C MET A 1 0.50 11.31 -16.28
N ASP A 2 -0.59 10.82 -15.73
CA ASP A 2 -1.02 11.22 -14.39
C ASP A 2 0.01 10.74 -13.35
N TYR A 3 0.53 11.66 -12.53
CA TYR A 3 1.68 11.39 -11.65
C TYR A 3 1.35 10.40 -10.52
N VAL A 4 0.06 10.28 -10.19
CA VAL A 4 -0.47 9.30 -9.21
C VAL A 4 -0.13 7.87 -9.61
N LEU A 5 -0.07 7.57 -10.91
CA LEU A 5 0.22 6.24 -11.44
C LEU A 5 1.73 5.94 -11.52
N VAL A 6 2.60 6.95 -11.38
CA VAL A 6 4.05 6.79 -11.52
C VAL A 6 4.60 5.89 -10.42
N GLY A 7 4.16 6.10 -9.17
CA GLY A 7 4.59 5.30 -8.03
C GLY A 7 4.25 3.80 -8.18
N PRO A 8 2.97 3.42 -8.38
CA PRO A 8 2.58 2.03 -8.59
C PRO A 8 3.29 1.37 -9.78
N LEU A 9 3.45 2.11 -10.88
CA LEU A 9 4.15 1.65 -12.08
C LEU A 9 5.64 1.40 -11.82
N ARG A 10 6.31 2.29 -11.05
CA ARG A 10 7.70 2.08 -10.63
C ARG A 10 7.86 0.85 -9.74
N VAL A 11 6.90 0.57 -8.84
CA VAL A 11 6.91 -0.68 -8.04
C VAL A 11 6.77 -1.91 -8.93
N LEU A 12 5.86 -1.88 -9.91
CA LEU A 12 5.71 -2.98 -10.86
C LEU A 12 7.00 -3.20 -11.67
N PHE A 13 7.66 -2.13 -12.10
CA PHE A 13 8.96 -2.23 -12.80
C PHE A 13 10.08 -2.71 -11.89
N LEU A 14 10.15 -2.27 -10.64
CA LEU A 14 11.11 -2.76 -9.66
C LEU A 14 10.89 -4.24 -9.37
N PHE A 15 9.64 -4.67 -9.21
CA PHE A 15 9.29 -6.07 -9.03
C PHE A 15 9.67 -6.91 -10.26
N ALA A 16 9.33 -6.43 -11.46
CA ALA A 16 9.73 -7.06 -12.72
C ALA A 16 11.26 -7.11 -12.87
N GLY A 17 11.97 -6.04 -12.49
CA GLY A 17 13.42 -5.95 -12.49
C GLY A 17 14.06 -6.92 -11.52
N VAL A 18 13.57 -7.01 -10.29
CA VAL A 18 14.02 -7.99 -9.28
C VAL A 18 13.77 -9.42 -9.77
N LEU A 19 12.60 -9.70 -10.36
CA LEU A 19 12.32 -11.00 -10.96
C LEU A 19 13.26 -11.31 -12.12
N PHE A 20 13.54 -10.33 -12.98
CA PHE A 20 14.45 -10.44 -14.11
C PHE A 20 15.89 -10.73 -13.64
N PHE A 21 16.40 -9.95 -12.69
CA PHE A 21 17.70 -10.21 -12.06
C PHE A 21 17.73 -11.56 -11.36
N HIS A 22 16.70 -11.91 -10.60
CA HIS A 22 16.59 -13.21 -9.95
C HIS A 22 16.60 -14.36 -10.97
N GLN A 23 16.00 -14.18 -12.14
CA GLN A 23 16.00 -15.17 -13.22
C GLN A 23 17.37 -15.29 -13.89
N ILE A 24 18.07 -14.17 -14.14
CA ILE A 24 19.47 -14.16 -14.61
C ILE A 24 20.37 -14.95 -13.66
N ILE A 25 20.21 -14.66 -12.37
CA ILE A 25 21.00 -15.17 -11.26
C ILE A 25 20.75 -16.68 -11.06
N THR A 26 19.50 -17.09 -10.96
CA THR A 26 19.15 -18.46 -10.58
C THR A 26 19.02 -19.41 -11.75
N ARG A 27 18.84 -18.89 -12.98
CA ARG A 27 18.53 -19.65 -14.21
C ARG A 27 17.41 -20.67 -14.00
N GLN A 28 16.46 -20.38 -13.12
CA GLN A 28 15.31 -21.25 -12.87
C GLN A 28 14.29 -21.12 -14.00
N PRO A 29 13.70 -22.24 -14.46
CA PRO A 29 12.65 -22.18 -15.48
C PRO A 29 11.43 -21.43 -14.94
N LEU A 30 10.91 -20.48 -15.74
CA LEU A 30 9.74 -19.64 -15.42
C LEU A 30 8.47 -20.44 -15.06
N ARG A 31 8.40 -21.73 -15.46
CA ARG A 31 7.31 -22.66 -15.11
C ARG A 31 7.09 -22.83 -13.60
N ASN A 32 8.09 -22.54 -12.77
CA ASN A 32 7.98 -22.61 -11.30
C ASN A 32 7.41 -21.34 -10.66
N TYR A 33 7.21 -20.25 -11.42
CA TYR A 33 6.68 -18.98 -10.93
C TYR A 33 5.14 -18.99 -11.03
N GLY A 34 4.52 -19.83 -10.20
CA GLY A 34 3.07 -19.79 -9.99
C GLY A 34 2.66 -18.75 -8.96
N LEU A 35 1.36 -18.48 -8.88
CA LEU A 35 0.80 -17.56 -7.88
C LEU A 35 1.12 -17.98 -6.43
N ASP A 36 1.15 -19.28 -6.14
CA ASP A 36 1.58 -19.84 -4.83
C ASP A 36 3.03 -19.48 -4.48
N TYR A 37 3.90 -19.45 -5.50
CA TYR A 37 5.32 -19.15 -5.33
C TYR A 37 5.51 -17.66 -5.02
N ILE A 38 4.78 -16.79 -5.72
CA ILE A 38 4.85 -15.34 -5.54
C ILE A 38 4.32 -14.95 -4.17
N LEU A 39 3.11 -15.37 -3.79
CA LEU A 39 2.52 -14.95 -2.52
C LEU A 39 3.29 -15.46 -1.30
N LYS A 40 3.80 -16.69 -1.34
CA LYS A 40 4.69 -17.19 -0.29
C LYS A 40 5.90 -16.29 -0.05
N ARG A 41 6.47 -15.74 -1.13
CA ARG A 41 7.64 -14.87 -1.06
C ARG A 41 7.24 -13.46 -0.64
N ILE A 42 6.17 -12.91 -1.18
CA ILE A 42 5.66 -11.59 -0.79
C ILE A 42 5.32 -11.58 0.70
N THR A 43 4.56 -12.55 1.21
CA THR A 43 4.26 -12.61 2.65
C THR A 43 5.53 -12.72 3.48
N PHE A 44 6.45 -13.65 3.15
CA PHE A 44 7.65 -13.83 3.98
C PHE A 44 8.63 -12.65 3.88
N TYR A 45 8.99 -12.22 2.67
CA TYR A 45 9.95 -11.12 2.50
C TYR A 45 9.35 -9.77 2.84
N GLY A 46 8.06 -9.54 2.58
CA GLY A 46 7.34 -8.33 2.99
C GLY A 46 7.31 -8.20 4.51
N SER A 47 6.91 -9.24 5.23
CA SER A 47 6.95 -9.25 6.70
C SER A 47 8.39 -9.13 7.23
N SER A 48 9.37 -9.78 6.61
CA SER A 48 10.77 -9.66 7.02
C SER A 48 11.30 -8.23 6.84
N LEU A 49 10.88 -7.57 5.75
CA LEU A 49 11.31 -6.22 5.43
C LEU A 49 10.73 -5.22 6.42
N LEU A 50 9.46 -5.36 6.83
CA LEU A 50 8.87 -4.49 7.84
C LEU A 50 9.61 -4.59 9.18
N ILE A 51 9.93 -5.82 9.62
CA ILE A 51 10.74 -6.03 10.84
C ILE A 51 12.14 -5.44 10.68
N LEU A 52 12.72 -5.52 9.48
CA LEU A 52 14.02 -4.94 9.20
C LEU A 52 13.97 -3.41 9.28
N VAL A 53 12.95 -2.76 8.71
CA VAL A 53 12.74 -1.32 8.83
C VAL A 53 12.64 -0.92 10.30
N PHE A 54 11.85 -1.65 11.09
CA PHE A 54 11.79 -1.45 12.53
C PHE A 54 13.18 -1.47 13.18
N ILE A 55 13.99 -2.51 12.91
CA ILE A 55 15.35 -2.62 13.45
C ILE A 55 16.24 -1.46 13.01
N LEU A 56 16.19 -1.05 11.73
CA LEU A 56 17.02 0.03 11.21
C LEU A 56 16.67 1.38 11.84
N VAL A 57 15.39 1.65 12.04
CA VAL A 57 14.90 2.86 12.70
C VAL A 57 15.41 2.91 14.13
N GLN A 58 15.30 1.80 14.89
CA GLN A 58 15.81 1.73 16.26
C GLN A 58 17.35 1.86 16.36
N LEU A 59 18.07 1.55 15.28
CA LEU A 59 19.53 1.69 15.21
C LEU A 59 19.98 3.05 14.67
N ASP A 60 19.05 3.96 14.33
CA ASP A 60 19.34 5.25 13.67
C ASP A 60 20.07 5.09 12.32
N LEU A 61 19.83 3.96 11.64
CA LEU A 61 20.45 3.60 10.36
C LEU A 61 19.45 3.62 9.19
N TYR A 62 18.20 4.01 9.41
CA TYR A 62 17.17 3.97 8.39
C TYR A 62 17.27 5.18 7.46
N ASP A 63 17.91 4.95 6.31
CA ASP A 63 17.99 5.90 5.21
C ASP A 63 17.89 5.19 3.84
N THR A 64 17.64 5.95 2.78
CA THR A 64 17.55 5.50 1.39
C THR A 64 18.77 4.68 0.98
N PHE A 65 19.98 5.13 1.35
CA PHE A 65 21.20 4.38 1.04
C PHE A 65 21.25 3.04 1.77
N SER A 66 20.90 3.00 3.06
CA SER A 66 20.84 1.76 3.85
C SER A 66 19.83 0.77 3.27
N VAL A 67 18.63 1.24 2.88
CA VAL A 67 17.60 0.41 2.25
C VAL A 67 18.11 -0.18 0.93
N LEU A 68 18.70 0.64 0.06
CA LEU A 68 19.27 0.17 -1.20
C LEU A 68 20.43 -0.82 -0.99
N ALA A 69 21.33 -0.54 -0.05
CA ALA A 69 22.44 -1.42 0.29
C ALA A 69 21.96 -2.79 0.75
N ILE A 70 20.92 -2.84 1.60
CA ILE A 70 20.32 -4.09 2.06
C ILE A 70 19.66 -4.84 0.90
N LEU A 71 18.90 -4.16 0.03
CA LEU A 71 18.31 -4.79 -1.15
C LEU A 71 19.38 -5.44 -2.04
N VAL A 72 20.50 -4.74 -2.25
CA VAL A 72 21.67 -5.28 -2.97
C VAL A 72 22.26 -6.49 -2.24
N ILE A 73 22.48 -6.40 -0.92
CA ILE A 73 23.00 -7.52 -0.10
C ILE A 73 22.08 -8.75 -0.22
N ILE A 74 20.76 -8.57 -0.17
CA ILE A 74 19.78 -9.65 -0.33
C ILE A 74 19.90 -10.29 -1.72
N LEU A 75 19.98 -9.48 -2.78
CA LEU A 75 20.12 -9.98 -4.16
C LEU A 75 21.44 -10.75 -4.35
N VAL A 76 22.54 -10.20 -3.83
CA VAL A 76 23.88 -10.81 -3.86
C VAL A 76 23.90 -12.13 -3.07
N SER A 77 23.30 -12.15 -1.87
CA SER A 77 23.19 -13.34 -1.04
C SER A 77 22.39 -14.46 -1.72
N GLN A 78 21.30 -14.10 -2.41
CA GLN A 78 20.54 -15.04 -3.23
C GLN A 78 21.35 -15.59 -4.41
N TYR A 79 22.18 -14.77 -5.07
CA TYR A 79 23.07 -15.19 -6.17
C TYR A 79 24.09 -16.22 -5.74
N PHE A 80 24.80 -15.93 -4.65
CA PHE A 80 25.77 -16.86 -4.09
C PHE A 80 25.09 -18.09 -3.48
N GLY A 81 23.79 -18.03 -3.19
CA GLY A 81 23.00 -19.14 -2.68
C GLY A 81 23.39 -19.47 -1.25
N LEU A 82 23.62 -18.43 -0.44
CA LEU A 82 23.95 -18.48 0.99
C LEU A 82 22.74 -18.94 1.84
N LYS A 83 22.03 -19.97 1.39
CA LYS A 83 20.84 -20.52 2.07
C LYS A 83 21.18 -21.25 3.37
N ASN A 84 22.45 -21.60 3.58
CA ASN A 84 22.95 -22.17 4.82
C ASN A 84 24.05 -21.22 5.34
N TYR A 85 23.87 -20.69 6.55
CA TYR A 85 24.84 -19.86 7.26
C TYR A 85 26.18 -20.56 7.52
N ALA A 86 26.28 -21.87 7.27
CA ALA A 86 27.56 -22.55 7.12
C ALA A 86 28.15 -22.23 5.74
N PHE A 87 29.04 -21.24 5.71
CA PHE A 87 29.86 -20.88 4.55
C PHE A 87 30.75 -22.08 4.17
N SER A 88 30.19 -23.08 3.49
CA SER A 88 30.98 -24.17 2.96
C SER A 88 31.78 -23.64 1.77
N GLY A 89 33.05 -23.29 1.99
CA GLY A 89 33.97 -22.83 0.95
C GLY A 89 34.02 -23.75 -0.29
N LYS A 90 33.58 -25.01 -0.16
CA LYS A 90 33.41 -25.97 -1.26
C LYS A 90 32.30 -25.58 -2.25
N SER A 91 31.18 -24.99 -1.80
CA SER A 91 30.09 -24.54 -2.68
C SER A 91 30.51 -23.31 -3.51
N PHE A 92 31.20 -22.36 -2.86
CA PHE A 92 31.72 -21.16 -3.50
C PHE A 92 32.81 -21.49 -4.53
N LYS A 93 33.80 -22.33 -4.16
CA LYS A 93 34.82 -22.82 -5.11
C LYS A 93 34.19 -23.52 -6.33
N ARG A 94 33.20 -24.39 -6.13
CA ARG A 94 32.50 -25.07 -7.25
C ARG A 94 31.80 -24.09 -8.19
N LYS A 95 31.08 -23.09 -7.67
CA LYS A 95 30.43 -22.07 -8.50
C LYS A 95 31.46 -21.18 -9.23
N LYS A 96 32.53 -20.77 -8.57
CA LYS A 96 33.63 -19.98 -9.17
C LYS A 96 34.31 -20.75 -10.30
N VAL A 97 34.66 -22.01 -10.07
CA VAL A 97 35.25 -22.88 -11.11
C VAL A 97 34.28 -23.08 -12.28
N LYS A 98 32.99 -23.30 -12.01
CA LYS A 98 31.98 -23.47 -13.07
C LYS A 98 31.73 -22.18 -13.87
N PHE A 99 31.83 -21.01 -13.22
CA PHE A 99 31.77 -19.70 -13.86
C PHE A 99 33.01 -19.47 -14.73
N LEU A 100 34.21 -19.67 -14.19
CA LEU A 100 35.47 -19.53 -14.91
C LEU A 100 35.53 -20.48 -16.11
N LEU A 101 35.14 -21.76 -15.96
CA LEU A 101 35.08 -22.70 -17.07
C LEU A 101 34.07 -22.27 -18.14
N LYS A 102 32.92 -21.70 -17.76
CA LYS A 102 31.97 -21.13 -18.73
C LYS A 102 32.50 -19.87 -19.41
N PHE A 103 33.24 -19.04 -18.68
CA PHE A 103 33.84 -17.82 -19.20
C PHE A 103 34.97 -18.14 -20.18
N PHE A 104 35.86 -19.08 -19.84
CA PHE A 104 36.88 -19.58 -20.75
C PHE A 104 36.27 -20.25 -21.98
N LYS A 105 35.27 -21.12 -21.79
CA LYS A 105 34.53 -21.71 -22.91
C LYS A 105 33.86 -20.67 -23.80
N PHE A 106 33.35 -19.58 -23.23
CA PHE A 106 32.76 -18.46 -23.98
C PHE A 106 33.80 -17.66 -24.79
N ILE A 107 34.98 -17.43 -24.22
CA ILE A 107 36.11 -16.80 -24.92
C ILE A 107 36.63 -17.70 -26.05
N GLU A 108 36.67 -19.01 -25.82
CA GLU A 108 37.20 -20.00 -26.74
C GLU A 108 36.24 -20.30 -27.90
N GLU A 109 34.93 -20.41 -27.64
CA GLU A 109 33.93 -20.68 -28.68
C GLU A 109 33.53 -19.45 -29.51
N ARG A 110 33.89 -18.22 -29.09
CA ARG A 110 33.49 -16.92 -29.71
C ARG A 110 32.09 -16.97 -30.36
N PRO A 111 31.04 -17.32 -29.61
CA PRO A 111 29.72 -17.56 -30.18
C PRO A 111 29.21 -16.30 -30.90
N ARG A 112 28.65 -16.47 -32.11
CA ARG A 112 28.06 -15.37 -32.86
C ARG A 112 26.92 -14.75 -32.04
N PHE A 113 26.72 -13.44 -32.15
CA PHE A 113 25.69 -12.72 -31.39
C PHE A 113 24.29 -13.36 -31.51
N GLY A 114 23.96 -13.99 -32.64
CA GLY A 114 22.70 -14.73 -32.85
C GLY A 114 22.54 -15.99 -31.99
N ASP A 115 23.63 -16.71 -31.71
CA ASP A 115 23.61 -17.92 -30.87
C ASP A 115 23.52 -17.56 -29.39
N ILE A 116 24.16 -16.45 -28.99
CA ILE A 116 24.01 -15.85 -27.67
C ILE A 116 22.54 -15.42 -27.48
N TYR A 117 21.97 -14.71 -28.45
CA TYR A 117 20.58 -14.24 -28.43
C TYR A 117 19.57 -15.39 -28.35
N THR A 118 19.74 -16.46 -29.12
CA THR A 118 18.82 -17.62 -29.06
C THR A 118 18.93 -18.40 -27.76
N SER A 119 20.12 -18.52 -27.16
CA SER A 119 20.31 -19.13 -25.83
C SER A 119 19.67 -18.30 -24.71
N LEU A 120 19.80 -16.96 -24.78
CA LEU A 120 19.14 -16.02 -23.88
C LEU A 120 17.62 -16.10 -24.06
N LYS A 121 17.13 -16.08 -25.30
CA LYS A 121 15.69 -16.18 -25.62
C LYS A 121 15.06 -17.46 -25.04
N ARG A 122 15.74 -18.61 -25.07
CA ARG A 122 15.26 -19.85 -24.42
C ARG A 122 15.22 -19.78 -22.90
N LEU A 123 16.07 -18.97 -22.28
CA LEU A 123 16.07 -18.74 -20.82
C LEU A 123 15.02 -17.70 -20.40
N TYR A 124 14.70 -16.72 -21.27
CA TYR A 124 13.78 -15.61 -20.96
C TYR A 124 12.35 -15.81 -21.42
N VAL A 125 12.10 -16.51 -22.52
CA VAL A 125 10.74 -16.76 -23.00
C VAL A 125 10.15 -17.91 -22.18
N PRO A 126 9.13 -17.66 -21.33
CA PRO A 126 8.45 -18.73 -20.64
C PRO A 126 7.82 -19.67 -21.66
N GLN A 127 8.13 -20.96 -21.57
CA GLN A 127 7.41 -21.98 -22.37
C GLN A 127 5.92 -22.03 -21.99
N HIS A 128 5.56 -21.73 -20.73
CA HIS A 128 4.18 -21.58 -20.26
C HIS A 128 4.08 -20.58 -19.09
N ILE A 129 3.30 -19.51 -19.25
CA ILE A 129 2.94 -18.61 -18.15
C ILE A 129 1.73 -19.22 -17.42
N SER A 130 1.73 -19.21 -16.09
CA SER A 130 0.58 -19.75 -15.34
C SER A 130 -0.64 -18.85 -15.56
N LEU A 131 -1.70 -19.40 -16.16
CA LEU A 131 -2.92 -18.65 -16.47
C LEU A 131 -3.55 -18.06 -15.20
N LYS A 132 -3.41 -18.76 -14.05
CA LYS A 132 -3.88 -18.30 -12.72
C LYS A 132 -3.22 -17.00 -12.28
N LEU A 133 -1.94 -16.82 -12.61
CA LEU A 133 -1.20 -15.61 -12.27
C LEU A 133 -1.67 -14.44 -13.15
N ILE A 134 -1.82 -14.68 -14.46
CA ILE A 134 -2.31 -13.67 -15.39
C ILE A 134 -3.71 -13.21 -15.00
N THR A 135 -4.63 -14.14 -14.73
CA THR A 135 -6.00 -13.80 -14.34
C THR A 135 -6.07 -13.05 -13.01
N ALA A 136 -5.28 -13.44 -12.02
CA ALA A 136 -5.21 -12.72 -10.75
C ALA A 136 -4.70 -11.28 -10.95
N PHE A 137 -3.65 -11.10 -11.76
CA PHE A 137 -3.10 -9.78 -12.05
C PHE A 137 -4.07 -8.92 -12.83
N LEU A 138 -4.75 -9.47 -13.84
CA LEU A 138 -5.76 -8.75 -14.62
C LEU A 138 -6.94 -8.31 -13.74
N VAL A 139 -7.49 -9.20 -12.91
CA VAL A 139 -8.60 -8.86 -12.02
C VAL A 139 -8.17 -7.80 -10.99
N ALA A 140 -6.97 -7.93 -10.42
CA ALA A 140 -6.42 -6.92 -9.51
C ALA A 140 -6.19 -5.57 -10.20
N ALA A 141 -5.72 -5.56 -11.44
CA ALA A 141 -5.56 -4.34 -12.24
C ALA A 141 -6.92 -3.69 -12.54
N VAL A 142 -7.95 -4.49 -12.81
CA VAL A 142 -9.32 -4.00 -12.98
C VAL A 142 -9.86 -3.37 -11.69
N CYS A 143 -9.63 -3.98 -10.52
CA CYS A 143 -9.99 -3.39 -9.22
C CYS A 143 -9.21 -2.09 -8.93
N PHE A 144 -7.93 -2.05 -9.31
CA PHE A 144 -7.10 -0.85 -9.21
C PHE A 144 -7.67 0.29 -10.07
N VAL A 145 -8.01 0.01 -11.33
CA VAL A 145 -8.60 1.00 -12.25
C VAL A 145 -9.96 1.46 -11.73
N SER A 146 -10.80 0.55 -11.23
CA SER A 146 -12.08 0.89 -10.60
C SER A 146 -11.92 1.94 -9.52
N ARG A 147 -10.96 1.76 -8.59
CA ARG A 147 -10.68 2.74 -7.52
C ARG A 147 -10.04 4.03 -8.02
N TYR A 148 -9.15 3.95 -9.01
CA TYR A 148 -8.52 5.12 -9.61
C TYR A 148 -9.58 6.06 -10.23
N LEU A 149 -10.67 5.52 -10.80
CA LEU A 149 -11.76 6.35 -11.32
C LEU A 149 -12.49 7.18 -10.25
N PHE A 150 -12.39 6.82 -8.96
CA PHE A 150 -12.94 7.60 -7.84
C PHE A 150 -12.05 8.78 -7.39
N LEU A 151 -10.90 9.00 -8.03
CA LEU A 151 -10.03 10.16 -7.75
C LEU A 151 -10.75 11.50 -7.90
N GLU A 152 -11.68 11.60 -8.84
CA GLU A 152 -12.37 12.87 -9.10
C GLU A 152 -13.28 13.29 -7.93
N SER A 153 -13.73 12.34 -7.10
CA SER A 153 -14.60 12.58 -5.95
C SER A 153 -13.88 12.51 -4.60
N ASP A 154 -12.55 12.62 -4.58
CA ASP A 154 -11.77 12.39 -3.37
C ASP A 154 -11.81 13.56 -2.39
N LEU A 155 -12.27 13.28 -1.17
CA LEU A 155 -12.23 14.21 -0.04
C LEU A 155 -11.00 14.00 0.84
N TYR A 156 -10.27 12.90 0.69
CA TYR A 156 -9.13 12.56 1.54
C TYR A 156 -7.92 13.45 1.27
N THR A 157 -7.55 13.66 0.01
CA THR A 157 -6.33 14.39 -0.35
C THR A 157 -6.30 15.81 0.19
N LEU A 158 -5.20 16.17 0.85
CA LEU A 158 -4.96 17.45 1.55
C LEU A 158 -5.90 17.74 2.75
N SER A 159 -6.75 16.79 3.16
CA SER A 159 -7.53 16.88 4.40
C SER A 159 -6.65 16.80 5.66
N ASP A 160 -7.21 17.12 6.82
CA ASP A 160 -6.51 17.00 8.11
C ASP A 160 -6.07 15.56 8.41
N LEU A 161 -6.87 14.58 7.98
CA LEU A 161 -6.54 13.15 8.09
C LEU A 161 -5.32 12.81 7.23
N TRP A 162 -5.28 13.31 5.99
CA TRP A 162 -4.12 13.13 5.10
C TRP A 162 -2.87 13.82 5.64
N GLN A 163 -3.00 15.02 6.21
CA GLN A 163 -1.88 15.73 6.84
C GLN A 163 -1.32 14.95 8.04
N THR A 164 -2.21 14.40 8.87
CA THR A 164 -1.83 13.56 10.02
C THR A 164 -1.07 12.32 9.57
N ASN A 165 -1.57 11.61 8.54
CA ASN A 165 -0.89 10.44 7.98
C ASN A 165 0.47 10.82 7.35
N LEU A 166 0.54 11.95 6.64
CA LEU A 166 1.80 12.45 6.08
C LEU A 166 2.83 12.75 7.17
N GLU A 167 2.41 13.31 8.30
CA GLU A 167 3.29 13.56 9.43
C GLU A 167 3.88 12.27 9.98
N PHE A 168 3.07 11.23 10.19
CA PHE A 168 3.55 9.91 10.63
C PHE A 168 4.54 9.30 9.62
N VAL A 169 4.26 9.39 8.32
CA VAL A 169 5.17 8.89 7.28
C VAL A 169 6.49 9.66 7.26
N LYS A 170 6.49 10.97 7.52
CA LYS A 170 7.71 11.79 7.54
C LYS A 170 8.56 11.61 8.79
N GLN A 171 7.98 11.20 9.91
CA GLN A 171 8.73 10.95 11.16
C GLN A 171 9.82 9.89 10.99
N PHE A 172 9.64 8.93 10.07
CA PHE A 172 10.66 7.94 9.75
C PHE A 172 11.93 8.53 9.12
N ASN A 173 11.88 9.74 8.55
CA ASN A 173 13.09 10.43 8.09
C ASN A 173 13.97 10.92 9.25
N TYR A 174 13.42 10.98 10.47
CA TYR A 174 14.13 11.30 11.71
C TYR A 174 14.42 10.07 12.57
N ASN A 175 14.26 8.86 12.01
CA ASN A 175 14.43 7.59 12.73
C ASN A 175 13.56 7.45 14.00
N GLN A 176 12.37 8.03 13.99
CA GLN A 176 11.42 7.94 15.11
C GLN A 176 10.32 6.92 14.81
N TRP A 177 10.30 5.82 15.58
CA TRP A 177 9.21 4.82 15.52
C TRP A 177 8.11 5.10 16.55
N PHE A 178 8.48 5.56 17.74
CA PHE A 178 7.54 5.84 18.82
C PHE A 178 7.34 7.34 18.94
N THR A 179 6.14 7.84 18.65
CA THR A 179 5.81 9.27 18.67
C THR A 179 4.56 9.56 19.52
N SER A 180 4.23 10.84 19.67
CA SER A 180 3.11 11.31 20.48
C SER A 180 1.80 10.68 20.00
N GLY A 181 1.13 9.93 20.88
CA GLY A 181 -0.09 9.18 20.60
C GLY A 181 0.10 7.68 20.36
N PHE A 182 1.34 7.15 20.43
CA PHE A 182 1.64 5.71 20.53
C PHE A 182 0.81 4.80 19.58
N ARG A 183 0.53 5.25 18.36
CA ARG A 183 -0.17 4.45 17.35
C ARG A 183 0.79 3.45 16.70
N LEU A 184 0.24 2.36 16.15
CA LEU A 184 0.98 1.37 15.37
C LEU A 184 1.31 1.94 13.98
N LEU A 185 2.57 2.30 13.77
CA LEU A 185 3.04 2.94 12.53
C LEU A 185 3.57 1.95 11.47
N GLY A 186 3.19 0.68 11.54
CA GLY A 186 3.73 -0.35 10.64
C GLY A 186 3.33 -0.16 9.17
N GLU A 187 2.14 0.38 8.91
CA GLU A 187 1.72 0.77 7.55
C GLU A 187 2.49 2.00 7.07
N ASP A 188 2.56 3.05 7.88
CA ASP A 188 3.27 4.30 7.57
C ASP A 188 4.75 4.06 7.26
N ALA A 189 5.39 3.12 7.98
CA ALA A 189 6.76 2.69 7.71
C ALA A 189 6.91 2.09 6.30
N VAL A 190 5.90 1.36 5.83
CA VAL A 190 5.90 0.78 4.48
C VAL A 190 5.57 1.83 3.42
N ILE A 191 4.74 2.82 3.72
CA ILE A 191 4.52 3.99 2.85
C ILE A 191 5.83 4.78 2.68
N ASN A 192 6.56 5.05 3.78
CA ASN A 192 7.84 5.73 3.73
C ASN A 192 8.87 4.92 2.91
N LEU A 193 8.95 3.61 3.15
CA LEU A 193 9.80 2.73 2.36
C LEU A 193 9.43 2.77 0.87
N TYR A 194 8.14 2.74 0.55
CA TYR A 194 7.65 2.84 -0.82
C TYR A 194 8.09 4.16 -1.48
N SER A 195 8.03 5.28 -0.77
CA SER A 195 8.58 6.56 -1.22
C SER A 195 10.09 6.45 -1.51
N LYS A 196 10.90 5.97 -0.56
CA LYS A 196 12.36 5.86 -0.72
C LYS A 196 12.77 4.91 -1.85
N VAL A 197 12.09 3.77 -2.00
CA VAL A 197 12.41 2.75 -3.00
C VAL A 197 12.01 3.18 -4.42
N THR A 198 10.91 3.93 -4.56
CA THR A 198 10.46 4.41 -5.88
C THR A 198 10.98 5.78 -6.26
N GLY A 199 11.52 6.56 -5.31
CA GLY A 199 11.96 7.93 -5.53
C GLY A 199 10.81 8.86 -5.89
N ILE A 200 9.63 8.65 -5.30
CA ILE A 200 8.51 9.61 -5.33
C ILE A 200 8.46 10.34 -4.00
N SER A 201 7.91 11.55 -3.97
CA SER A 201 7.75 12.31 -2.74
C SER A 201 6.81 11.60 -1.74
N GLU A 202 7.01 11.75 -0.43
CA GLU A 202 6.14 11.12 0.58
C GLU A 202 4.68 11.55 0.44
N GLU A 203 4.43 12.79 -0.02
CA GLU A 203 3.08 13.30 -0.28
C GLU A 203 2.38 12.47 -1.37
N MET A 204 3.09 12.17 -2.45
CA MET A 204 2.58 11.31 -3.52
C MET A 204 2.50 9.85 -3.08
N ALA A 205 3.39 9.41 -2.19
CA ALA A 205 3.37 8.06 -1.64
C ALA A 205 2.09 7.81 -0.84
N VAL A 206 1.75 8.68 0.12
CA VAL A 206 0.52 8.60 0.92
C VAL A 206 -0.71 8.61 0.01
N HIS A 207 -0.73 9.51 -0.98
CA HIS A 207 -1.85 9.62 -1.92
C HIS A 207 -2.06 8.37 -2.80
N SER A 208 -0.98 7.74 -3.27
CA SER A 208 -1.07 6.59 -4.20
C SER A 208 -1.10 5.22 -3.50
N PHE A 209 -0.79 5.16 -2.21
CA PHE A 209 -0.64 3.88 -1.51
C PHE A 209 -1.94 3.10 -1.38
N GLY A 210 -3.08 3.76 -1.13
CA GLY A 210 -4.39 3.09 -1.07
C GLY A 210 -4.74 2.31 -2.35
N LEU A 211 -4.28 2.77 -3.52
CA LEU A 211 -4.43 2.03 -4.77
C LEU A 211 -3.56 0.75 -4.79
N LEU A 212 -2.33 0.83 -4.29
CA LEU A 212 -1.44 -0.33 -4.17
C LEU A 212 -2.00 -1.36 -3.20
N GLU A 213 -2.51 -0.94 -2.05
CA GLU A 213 -3.13 -1.81 -1.04
C GLU A 213 -4.24 -2.69 -1.63
N VAL A 214 -5.06 -2.09 -2.46
CA VAL A 214 -6.23 -2.74 -3.06
C VAL A 214 -5.80 -3.70 -4.13
N PHE A 215 -4.80 -3.31 -4.93
CA PHE A 215 -4.20 -4.18 -5.92
C PHE A 215 -3.61 -5.44 -5.27
N GLY A 216 -2.80 -5.29 -4.22
CA GLY A 216 -2.21 -6.44 -3.53
C GLY A 216 -3.25 -7.29 -2.77
N LEU A 217 -4.25 -6.66 -2.13
CA LEU A 217 -5.31 -7.37 -1.43
C LEU A 217 -6.16 -8.17 -2.42
N SER A 218 -6.44 -7.63 -3.59
CA SER A 218 -7.15 -8.33 -4.67
C SER A 218 -6.41 -9.59 -5.12
N ILE A 219 -5.07 -9.53 -5.26
CA ILE A 219 -4.24 -10.71 -5.58
C ILE A 219 -4.32 -11.76 -4.45
N VAL A 220 -4.24 -11.31 -3.19
CA VAL A 220 -4.32 -12.19 -2.01
C VAL A 220 -5.69 -12.85 -1.91
N LEU A 221 -6.77 -12.09 -2.05
CA LEU A 221 -8.15 -12.62 -2.06
C LEU A 221 -8.35 -13.62 -3.19
N TYR A 222 -7.91 -13.31 -4.41
CA TYR A 222 -7.98 -14.22 -5.55
C TYR A 222 -7.31 -15.56 -5.22
N TRP A 223 -6.09 -15.50 -4.68
CA TRP A 223 -5.35 -16.70 -4.31
C TRP A 223 -6.07 -17.54 -3.28
N ILE A 224 -6.52 -16.92 -2.19
CA ILE A 224 -7.12 -17.61 -1.06
C ILE A 224 -8.41 -18.29 -1.49
N ILE A 225 -9.22 -17.57 -2.26
CA ILE A 225 -10.45 -18.10 -2.81
C ILE A 225 -10.16 -19.27 -3.74
N SER A 226 -9.08 -19.22 -4.54
CA SER A 226 -8.69 -20.35 -5.38
C SER A 226 -8.36 -21.61 -4.56
N LYS A 227 -7.82 -21.45 -3.35
CA LYS A 227 -7.46 -22.56 -2.45
C LYS A 227 -8.65 -23.13 -1.70
N ILE A 228 -9.59 -22.29 -1.29
CA ILE A 228 -10.74 -22.71 -0.47
C ILE A 228 -11.92 -23.17 -1.33
N SER A 229 -12.23 -22.47 -2.41
CA SER A 229 -13.38 -22.78 -3.30
C SER A 229 -13.13 -23.96 -4.24
N LYS A 230 -11.88 -24.42 -4.37
CA LYS A 230 -11.43 -25.45 -5.34
C LYS A 230 -11.74 -25.09 -6.80
N SER A 231 -12.01 -23.81 -7.08
CA SER A 231 -12.11 -23.25 -8.42
C SER A 231 -10.87 -22.44 -8.70
N ASP A 232 -10.20 -22.75 -9.80
CA ASP A 232 -8.95 -22.08 -10.16
C ASP A 232 -9.15 -20.66 -10.72
N PHE A 233 -10.31 -20.37 -11.31
CA PHE A 233 -10.53 -19.14 -12.08
C PHE A 233 -11.83 -18.42 -11.75
N LEU A 234 -12.97 -19.07 -11.96
CA LEU A 234 -14.29 -18.42 -11.91
C LEU A 234 -14.61 -17.90 -10.51
N ALA A 235 -14.66 -18.77 -9.49
CA ALA A 235 -15.03 -18.32 -8.15
C ALA A 235 -14.11 -17.22 -7.56
N PRO A 236 -12.77 -17.30 -7.70
CA PRO A 236 -11.87 -16.19 -7.36
C PRO A 236 -12.17 -14.89 -8.12
N MET A 237 -12.41 -14.98 -9.43
CA MET A 237 -12.72 -13.81 -10.26
C MET A 237 -14.03 -13.15 -9.82
N PHE A 238 -15.12 -13.91 -9.66
CA PHE A 238 -16.42 -13.38 -9.23
C PHE A 238 -16.33 -12.65 -7.90
N SER A 239 -15.62 -13.24 -6.94
CA SER A 239 -15.48 -12.64 -5.62
C SER A 239 -14.65 -11.37 -5.60
N VAL A 240 -13.50 -11.35 -6.28
CA VAL A 240 -12.64 -10.16 -6.29
C VAL A 240 -13.29 -9.02 -7.10
N LEU A 241 -14.01 -9.35 -8.17
CA LEU A 241 -14.80 -8.35 -8.89
C LEU A 241 -15.96 -7.81 -8.06
N PHE A 242 -16.59 -8.64 -7.21
CA PHE A 242 -17.56 -8.14 -6.23
C PHE A 242 -16.92 -7.11 -5.30
N TYR A 243 -15.76 -7.43 -4.72
CA TYR A 243 -15.01 -6.49 -3.88
C TYR A 243 -14.59 -5.21 -4.62
N GLY A 244 -14.30 -5.29 -5.93
CA GLY A 244 -13.83 -4.14 -6.72
C GLY A 244 -14.89 -3.23 -7.33
N PHE A 245 -16.15 -3.69 -7.46
CA PHE A 245 -17.18 -2.95 -8.21
C PHE A 245 -18.53 -2.81 -7.50
N VAL A 246 -18.78 -3.56 -6.43
CA VAL A 246 -20.10 -3.67 -5.83
C VAL A 246 -20.18 -2.80 -4.56
N PHE A 247 -19.75 -1.54 -4.68
CA PHE A 247 -19.60 -0.60 -3.56
C PHE A 247 -20.90 -0.31 -2.79
N LYS A 248 -22.06 -0.41 -3.46
CA LYS A 248 -23.39 -0.30 -2.82
C LYS A 248 -23.65 -1.35 -1.73
N TYR A 249 -22.96 -2.47 -1.81
CA TYR A 249 -23.02 -3.56 -0.83
C TYR A 249 -21.66 -3.79 -0.19
N LEU A 250 -20.88 -2.73 0.02
CA LEU A 250 -19.66 -2.77 0.81
C LEU A 250 -19.73 -1.65 1.84
N PRO A 251 -19.48 -1.93 3.13
CA PRO A 251 -19.48 -0.91 4.16
C PRO A 251 -18.13 -0.15 4.15
N ILE A 252 -17.87 0.57 3.06
CA ILE A 252 -16.67 1.39 2.81
C ILE A 252 -17.14 2.80 2.46
N ASN A 253 -16.54 3.85 2.99
CA ASN A 253 -16.87 5.21 2.57
C ASN A 253 -16.31 5.49 1.17
N THR A 254 -17.17 5.81 0.19
CA THR A 254 -16.73 6.09 -1.19
C THR A 254 -16.03 7.44 -1.35
N ASN A 255 -16.22 8.38 -0.41
CA ASN A 255 -15.56 9.68 -0.42
C ASN A 255 -14.11 9.65 0.08
N LEU A 256 -13.72 8.55 0.76
CA LEU A 256 -12.38 8.31 1.32
C LEU A 256 -11.75 7.06 0.72
N LEU A 257 -12.10 6.73 -0.52
CA LEU A 257 -11.76 5.43 -1.11
C LEU A 257 -10.27 5.27 -1.47
N LEU A 258 -9.57 6.41 -1.55
CA LEU A 258 -8.12 6.51 -1.76
C LEU A 258 -7.31 6.54 -0.47
N GLU A 259 -7.98 6.78 0.66
CA GLU A 259 -7.34 6.66 1.96
C GLU A 259 -6.73 5.25 2.09
N HIS A 260 -5.45 5.22 2.45
CA HIS A 260 -4.81 3.97 2.80
C HIS A 260 -5.41 3.43 4.10
N ASN A 261 -5.60 2.12 4.18
CA ASN A 261 -6.29 1.48 5.27
C ASN A 261 -5.43 0.39 5.89
N PRO A 262 -4.98 0.55 7.14
CA PRO A 262 -4.08 -0.40 7.79
C PRO A 262 -4.69 -1.80 7.92
N ILE A 263 -6.02 -1.95 7.93
CA ILE A 263 -6.70 -3.26 7.91
C ILE A 263 -6.46 -3.97 6.56
N ASN A 264 -6.48 -3.26 5.43
CA ASN A 264 -6.23 -3.86 4.12
C ASN A 264 -4.79 -4.39 4.05
N MET A 265 -3.80 -3.62 4.48
CA MET A 265 -2.42 -4.09 4.59
C MET A 265 -2.27 -5.24 5.60
N ALA A 266 -2.95 -5.18 6.75
CA ALA A 266 -2.96 -6.29 7.70
C ALA A 266 -3.48 -7.58 7.04
N PHE A 267 -4.49 -7.50 6.18
CA PHE A 267 -5.00 -8.66 5.43
C PHE A 267 -4.05 -9.19 4.35
N TRP A 268 -3.10 -8.41 3.85
CA TRP A 268 -2.02 -8.94 3.00
C TRP A 268 -1.18 -9.99 3.74
N ILE A 269 -1.09 -9.88 5.06
CA ILE A 269 -0.29 -10.75 5.92
C ILE A 269 -1.20 -11.80 6.59
N ALA A 270 -2.30 -11.36 7.19
CA ALA A 270 -3.22 -12.19 7.97
C ALA A 270 -3.88 -13.27 7.11
N LEU A 271 -4.44 -12.94 5.94
CA LEU A 271 -5.16 -13.93 5.15
C LEU A 271 -4.23 -15.05 4.62
N PRO A 272 -2.99 -14.76 4.16
CA PRO A 272 -2.05 -15.83 3.85
C PRO A 272 -1.64 -16.67 5.05
N ILE A 273 -1.44 -16.07 6.23
CA ILE A 273 -1.21 -16.81 7.46
C ILE A 273 -2.36 -17.80 7.72
N MET A 274 -3.61 -17.35 7.60
CA MET A 274 -4.78 -18.21 7.77
C MET A 274 -4.71 -19.44 6.86
N ILE A 275 -4.40 -19.24 5.56
CA ILE A 275 -4.26 -20.35 4.62
C ILE A 275 -3.05 -21.24 4.91
N TYR A 276 -1.89 -20.70 5.32
CA TYR A 276 -0.75 -21.52 5.70
C TYR A 276 -1.05 -22.38 6.94
N THR A 277 -1.87 -21.89 7.86
CA THR A 277 -2.32 -22.65 9.03
C THR A 277 -3.29 -23.76 8.64
N LEU A 278 -4.19 -23.54 7.67
CA LEU A 278 -5.10 -24.57 7.17
C LEU A 278 -4.43 -25.59 6.24
N LEU A 279 -3.45 -25.14 5.45
CA LEU A 279 -2.77 -25.86 4.38
C LEU A 279 -1.24 -25.68 4.49
N PRO A 280 -0.59 -26.28 5.51
CA PRO A 280 0.84 -26.06 5.79
C PRO A 280 1.78 -26.48 4.66
N GLY A 281 1.35 -27.38 3.78
CA GLY A 281 2.10 -27.79 2.59
C GLY A 281 2.41 -26.65 1.61
N LEU A 282 1.62 -25.57 1.60
CA LEU A 282 1.87 -24.39 0.77
C LEU A 282 3.11 -23.61 1.26
N LEU A 283 3.29 -23.51 2.58
CA LEU A 283 4.42 -22.81 3.20
C LEU A 283 5.65 -23.73 3.32
N THR A 284 5.56 -24.78 4.13
CA THR A 284 6.64 -25.75 4.31
C THR A 284 6.17 -26.91 5.18
N ILE A 285 6.58 -28.12 4.82
CA ILE A 285 6.28 -29.32 5.60
C ILE A 285 7.17 -29.39 6.86
N LYS A 286 8.35 -28.77 6.83
CA LYS A 286 9.29 -28.77 7.97
C LYS A 286 8.81 -27.86 9.10
N ALA A 287 8.59 -28.45 10.28
CA ALA A 287 8.06 -27.77 11.47
C ALA A 287 8.84 -26.50 11.88
N LYS A 288 10.17 -26.58 12.05
CA LYS A 288 11.00 -25.44 12.46
C LYS A 288 10.90 -24.28 11.47
N LYS A 289 10.92 -24.59 10.17
CA LYS A 289 10.79 -23.57 9.12
C LYS A 289 9.38 -22.98 9.09
N PHE A 290 8.35 -23.79 9.35
CA PHE A 290 6.96 -23.32 9.44
C PHE A 290 6.81 -22.30 10.57
N MET A 291 7.33 -22.62 11.75
CA MET A 291 7.25 -21.76 12.93
C MET A 291 8.02 -20.44 12.74
N THR A 292 9.25 -20.50 12.23
CA THR A 292 10.06 -19.29 11.99
C THR A 292 9.43 -18.35 10.96
N GLN A 293 8.88 -18.90 9.87
CA GLN A 293 8.20 -18.07 8.86
C GLN A 293 6.90 -17.45 9.38
N LEU A 294 6.13 -18.18 10.19
CA LEU A 294 4.95 -17.62 10.84
C LEU A 294 5.29 -16.61 11.93
N MET A 295 6.39 -16.79 12.66
CA MET A 295 6.84 -15.86 13.70
C MET A 295 7.06 -14.47 13.10
N VAL A 296 7.84 -14.41 12.01
CA VAL A 296 8.08 -13.18 11.25
C VAL A 296 6.77 -12.57 10.75
N ALA A 297 5.86 -13.39 10.22
CA ALA A 297 4.59 -12.89 9.67
C ALA A 297 3.65 -12.36 10.76
N TYR A 298 3.52 -13.06 11.89
CA TYR A 298 2.72 -12.59 13.02
C TYR A 298 3.32 -11.33 13.67
N SER A 299 4.64 -11.27 13.87
CA SER A 299 5.28 -10.06 14.39
C SER A 299 5.00 -8.86 13.50
N ALA A 300 5.11 -9.01 12.17
CA ALA A 300 4.76 -7.94 11.24
C ALA A 300 3.28 -7.55 11.34
N LEU A 301 2.36 -8.52 11.50
CA LEU A 301 0.94 -8.23 11.68
C LEU A 301 0.67 -7.39 12.95
N PHE A 302 1.33 -7.72 14.07
CA PHE A 302 1.21 -6.95 15.32
C PHE A 302 1.76 -5.52 15.20
N PHE A 303 2.72 -5.27 14.30
CA PHE A 303 3.20 -3.91 14.02
C PHE A 303 2.27 -3.11 13.10
N VAL A 304 1.48 -3.77 12.25
CA VAL A 304 0.61 -3.10 11.27
C VAL A 304 -0.74 -2.74 11.88
N ASN A 305 -1.44 -3.69 12.51
CA ASN A 305 -2.79 -3.42 13.00
C ASN A 305 -3.18 -4.32 14.18
N LEU A 306 -3.45 -3.70 15.34
CA LEU A 306 -3.78 -4.40 16.58
C LEU A 306 -5.16 -5.07 16.51
N PHE A 307 -6.15 -4.41 15.89
CA PHE A 307 -7.52 -4.91 15.79
C PHE A 307 -7.56 -6.25 15.05
N VAL A 308 -6.91 -6.34 13.88
CA VAL A 308 -6.81 -7.61 13.12
C VAL A 308 -6.01 -8.66 13.91
N ALA A 309 -4.93 -8.25 14.58
CA ALA A 309 -4.09 -9.15 15.34
C ALA A 309 -4.80 -9.75 16.57
N ILE A 310 -5.57 -8.97 17.33
CA ILE A 310 -6.17 -9.37 18.62
C ILE A 310 -7.62 -9.84 18.51
N ILE A 311 -8.41 -9.34 17.55
CA ILE A 311 -9.81 -9.73 17.40
C ILE A 311 -9.94 -10.77 16.29
N VAL A 312 -9.45 -10.46 15.08
CA VAL A 312 -9.73 -11.27 13.88
C VAL A 312 -8.95 -12.59 13.90
N ILE A 313 -7.64 -12.54 14.14
CA ILE A 313 -6.79 -13.75 14.14
C ILE A 313 -7.18 -14.76 15.24
N PRO A 314 -7.45 -14.37 16.50
CA PRO A 314 -7.84 -15.33 17.54
C PRO A 314 -9.15 -16.05 17.23
N LEU A 315 -10.15 -15.35 16.71
CA LEU A 315 -11.40 -15.96 16.25
C LEU A 315 -11.15 -16.99 15.15
N PHE A 316 -10.27 -16.67 14.19
CA PHE A 316 -9.85 -17.62 13.17
C PHE A 316 -9.09 -18.83 13.77
N LEU A 317 -8.14 -18.61 14.68
CA LEU A 317 -7.37 -19.70 15.27
C LEU A 317 -8.23 -20.64 16.11
N LEU A 318 -9.22 -20.09 16.83
CA LEU A 318 -10.20 -20.86 17.60
C LEU A 318 -11.05 -21.74 16.68
N THR A 319 -11.61 -21.18 15.61
CA THR A 319 -12.39 -21.95 14.63
C THR A 319 -11.54 -23.01 13.92
N ALA A 320 -10.30 -22.66 13.55
CA ALA A 320 -9.37 -23.62 12.97
C ALA A 320 -9.04 -24.75 13.95
N LEU A 321 -8.87 -24.48 15.25
CA LEU A 321 -8.59 -25.50 16.24
C LEU A 321 -9.74 -26.49 16.43
N MET A 322 -10.98 -26.00 16.38
CA MET A 322 -12.20 -26.80 16.58
C MET A 322 -12.50 -27.72 15.39
N PHE A 323 -12.41 -27.20 14.15
CA PHE A 323 -12.92 -27.90 12.97
C PHE A 323 -11.83 -28.56 12.09
N GLN A 324 -10.55 -28.37 12.39
CA GLN A 324 -9.46 -28.94 11.58
C GLN A 324 -9.29 -30.45 11.80
N THR A 325 -8.90 -31.15 10.72
CA THR A 325 -8.61 -32.59 10.76
C THR A 325 -7.47 -32.95 11.74
N LYS A 326 -7.56 -34.12 12.40
CA LYS A 326 -6.55 -34.60 13.38
C LYS A 326 -5.10 -34.51 12.86
N LYS A 327 -4.87 -34.87 11.59
CA LYS A 327 -3.54 -34.83 10.94
C LYS A 327 -2.95 -33.41 10.85
N ARG A 328 -3.79 -32.37 10.70
CA ARG A 328 -3.34 -30.98 10.53
C ARG A 328 -3.46 -30.14 11.80
N ARG A 329 -4.17 -30.63 12.82
CA ARG A 329 -4.38 -29.94 14.11
C ARG A 329 -3.07 -29.55 14.81
N MET A 330 -2.01 -30.36 14.68
CA MET A 330 -0.69 -30.04 15.24
C MET A 330 -0.06 -28.77 14.62
N PHE A 331 -0.32 -28.50 13.33
CA PHE A 331 0.14 -27.25 12.71
C PHE A 331 -0.65 -26.04 13.20
N VAL A 332 -1.94 -26.21 13.48
CA VAL A 332 -2.76 -25.15 14.11
C VAL A 332 -2.25 -24.83 15.51
N LEU A 333 -1.99 -25.83 16.34
CA LEU A 333 -1.41 -25.64 17.68
C LEU A 333 -0.05 -24.92 17.63
N ARG A 334 0.81 -25.28 16.67
CA ARG A 334 2.07 -24.56 16.45
C ARG A 334 1.84 -23.11 16.02
N SER A 335 0.84 -22.85 15.17
CA SER A 335 0.45 -21.50 14.77
C SER A 335 0.00 -20.67 15.98
N ILE A 336 -0.82 -21.25 16.87
CA ILE A 336 -1.27 -20.60 18.11
C ILE A 336 -0.09 -20.27 19.01
N TRP A 337 0.82 -21.22 19.21
CA TRP A 337 1.99 -21.02 20.06
C TRP A 337 2.90 -19.90 19.53
N VAL A 338 3.13 -19.88 18.21
CA VAL A 338 3.91 -18.82 17.55
C VAL A 338 3.19 -17.47 17.58
N TYR A 339 1.86 -17.45 17.40
CA TYR A 339 1.05 -16.24 17.52
C TYR A 339 1.18 -15.61 18.91
N ILE A 340 1.06 -16.41 19.97
CA ILE A 340 1.23 -15.94 21.36
C ILE A 340 2.65 -15.39 21.55
N LEU A 341 3.68 -16.12 21.11
CA LEU A 341 5.07 -15.70 21.27
C LEU A 341 5.38 -14.39 20.51
N ALA A 342 4.87 -14.25 19.28
CA ALA A 342 4.99 -13.02 18.49
C ALA A 342 4.27 -11.84 19.14
N GLY A 343 3.04 -12.06 19.61
CA GLY A 343 2.25 -11.06 20.32
C GLY A 343 2.94 -10.59 21.59
N THR A 344 3.40 -11.52 22.43
CA THR A 344 4.13 -11.16 23.66
C THR A 344 5.39 -10.36 23.39
N LEU A 345 6.12 -10.66 22.31
CA LEU A 345 7.32 -9.93 21.93
C LEU A 345 6.99 -8.50 21.50
N VAL A 346 6.07 -8.33 20.54
CA VAL A 346 5.76 -7.00 19.98
C VAL A 346 5.02 -6.13 21.00
N ILE A 347 4.03 -6.68 21.70
CA ILE A 347 3.30 -5.96 22.75
C ILE A 347 4.24 -5.63 23.92
N GLY A 348 5.18 -6.53 24.26
CA GLY A 348 6.20 -6.26 25.28
C GLY A 348 7.13 -5.11 24.90
N LEU A 349 7.56 -5.03 23.64
CA LEU A 349 8.35 -3.90 23.12
C LEU A 349 7.59 -2.57 23.23
N HIS A 350 6.32 -2.55 22.83
CA HIS A 350 5.49 -1.35 22.96
C HIS A 350 5.23 -1.00 24.44
N GLY A 351 5.07 -1.99 25.32
CA GLY A 351 4.93 -1.77 26.76
C GLY A 351 6.17 -1.13 27.38
N ILE A 352 7.36 -1.57 26.99
CA ILE A 352 8.63 -0.93 27.41
C ILE A 352 8.70 0.51 26.87
N ALA A 353 8.33 0.72 25.61
CA ALA A 353 8.33 2.06 25.01
C ALA A 353 7.34 3.00 25.73
N CYS A 354 6.14 2.54 26.07
CA CYS A 354 5.17 3.31 26.84
C CYS A 354 5.72 3.66 28.23
N TYR A 355 6.37 2.71 28.91
CA TYR A 355 6.98 2.95 30.22
C TYR A 355 8.10 4.00 30.17
N VAL A 356 8.95 3.97 29.15
CA VAL A 356 10.08 4.91 29.00
C VAL A 356 9.60 6.34 28.69
N ASN A 357 8.45 6.50 28.04
CA ASN A 357 7.92 7.79 27.60
C ASN A 357 6.78 8.31 28.50
N ASP A 358 6.61 7.75 29.70
CA ASP A 358 5.56 8.11 30.67
C ASP A 358 4.12 8.09 30.09
N VAL A 359 3.86 7.19 29.12
CA VAL A 359 2.53 7.01 28.54
C VAL A 359 1.83 5.78 29.12
N SER A 360 0.55 5.95 29.46
CA SER A 360 -0.25 4.84 29.97
C SER A 360 -0.41 3.74 28.91
N PHE A 361 -0.06 2.51 29.28
CA PHE A 361 -0.20 1.36 28.38
C PHE A 361 -1.68 1.07 28.01
N TYR A 362 -2.61 1.48 28.87
CA TYR A 362 -4.04 1.42 28.57
C TYR A 362 -4.43 2.38 27.44
N SER A 363 -3.86 3.60 27.43
CA SER A 363 -4.06 4.58 26.35
C SER A 363 -3.60 4.02 25.01
N PHE A 364 -2.43 3.36 24.97
CA PHE A 364 -1.93 2.66 23.78
C PHE A 364 -2.96 1.67 23.21
N PHE A 365 -3.54 0.81 24.05
CA PHE A 365 -4.55 -0.14 23.58
C PHE A 365 -5.80 0.57 23.05
N LYS A 366 -6.25 1.63 23.75
CA LYS A 366 -7.44 2.38 23.37
C LYS A 366 -7.25 3.09 22.02
N GLU A 367 -6.11 3.74 21.82
CA GLU A 367 -5.78 4.49 20.58
C GLU A 367 -5.62 3.58 19.36
N ASN A 368 -5.25 2.30 19.56
CA ASN A 368 -5.03 1.34 18.48
C ASN A 368 -6.23 0.39 18.24
N LEU A 369 -7.24 0.41 19.12
CA LEU A 369 -8.47 -0.36 18.97
C LEU A 369 -9.70 0.50 18.65
N ILE A 370 -9.59 1.82 18.75
CA ILE A 370 -10.66 2.79 18.48
C ILE A 370 -10.17 3.78 17.43
N LEU A 371 -10.94 3.94 16.35
CA LEU A 371 -10.60 4.87 15.28
C LEU A 371 -11.42 6.16 15.49
N VAL A 372 -10.77 7.19 16.02
CA VAL A 372 -11.43 8.43 16.45
C VAL A 372 -11.94 9.28 15.27
N ASP A 373 -11.41 9.05 14.07
CA ASP A 373 -11.61 9.92 12.90
C ASP A 373 -12.40 9.27 11.74
N ALA A 374 -13.08 8.13 11.96
CA ALA A 374 -13.87 7.50 10.90
C ALA A 374 -15.28 8.13 10.80
N TYR A 375 -15.57 8.65 9.61
CA TYR A 375 -16.93 9.00 9.25
C TYR A 375 -17.76 7.71 9.09
N THR A 376 -18.65 7.44 10.05
CA THR A 376 -19.74 6.44 9.98
C THR A 376 -20.81 6.79 8.94
N TYR A 377 -20.39 7.40 7.82
CA TYR A 377 -21.26 7.87 6.75
C TYR A 377 -20.97 7.07 5.49
N PHE A 378 -21.97 6.31 5.05
CA PHE A 378 -21.89 5.46 3.86
C PHE A 378 -22.92 5.94 2.82
N PRO A 379 -22.63 7.01 2.06
CA PRO A 379 -23.61 7.64 1.17
C PRO A 379 -24.12 6.71 0.08
N GLN A 380 -23.28 5.77 -0.36
CA GLN A 380 -23.60 4.87 -1.47
C GLN A 380 -24.44 3.63 -1.09
N ILE A 381 -24.61 3.32 0.20
CA ILE A 381 -25.32 2.09 0.58
C ILE A 381 -26.83 2.35 0.43
N GLU A 382 -27.46 1.66 -0.52
CA GLU A 382 -28.90 1.78 -0.78
C GLU A 382 -29.77 1.34 0.41
N MET A 383 -29.21 0.55 1.32
CA MET A 383 -29.89 -0.04 2.48
C MET A 383 -29.19 0.38 3.78
N GLY A 384 -29.95 0.58 4.86
CA GLY A 384 -29.35 0.86 6.17
C GLY A 384 -28.34 -0.22 6.59
N ILE A 385 -27.21 0.21 7.19
CA ILE A 385 -26.08 -0.67 7.56
C ILE A 385 -26.50 -1.88 8.40
N GLU A 386 -27.48 -1.71 9.29
CA GLU A 386 -28.02 -2.81 10.10
C GLU A 386 -28.66 -3.92 9.26
N LYS A 387 -29.47 -3.55 8.25
CA LYS A 387 -30.09 -4.50 7.33
C LYS A 387 -29.02 -5.22 6.49
N LEU A 388 -28.00 -4.49 6.04
CA LEU A 388 -26.88 -5.07 5.29
C LEU A 388 -26.15 -6.15 6.11
N MET A 389 -25.86 -5.88 7.38
CA MET A 389 -25.21 -6.84 8.27
C MET A 389 -26.07 -8.10 8.50
N SER A 390 -27.39 -7.94 8.66
CA SER A 390 -28.32 -9.07 8.73
C SER A 390 -28.30 -9.92 7.45
N TYR A 391 -28.26 -9.30 6.27
CA TYR A 391 -28.14 -10.03 5.00
C TYR A 391 -26.83 -10.81 4.90
N TYR A 392 -25.71 -10.27 5.37
CA TYR A 392 -24.45 -11.00 5.40
C TYR A 392 -24.49 -12.24 6.28
N ALA A 393 -25.12 -12.16 7.46
CA ALA A 393 -25.27 -13.34 8.31
C ALA A 393 -26.18 -14.39 7.67
N ILE A 394 -27.32 -13.99 7.11
CA ILE A 394 -28.24 -14.90 6.40
C ILE A 394 -27.51 -15.56 5.23
N PHE A 395 -26.80 -14.77 4.43
CA PHE A 395 -26.01 -15.27 3.31
C PHE A 395 -24.94 -16.26 3.77
N GLY A 396 -24.18 -15.93 4.81
CA GLY A 396 -23.16 -16.82 5.35
C GLY A 396 -23.73 -18.15 5.89
N VAL A 397 -24.94 -18.14 6.47
CA VAL A 397 -25.67 -19.35 6.87
C VAL A 397 -26.13 -20.16 5.65
N ILE A 398 -26.67 -19.51 4.61
CA ILE A 398 -27.04 -20.18 3.36
C ILE A 398 -25.83 -20.88 2.73
N VAL A 399 -24.70 -20.20 2.64
CA VAL A 399 -23.45 -20.79 2.10
C VAL A 399 -23.00 -21.98 2.93
N LEU A 400 -23.09 -21.89 4.26
CA LEU A 400 -22.78 -23.01 5.15
C LEU A 400 -23.71 -24.21 4.89
N LEU A 401 -25.02 -24.00 4.79
CA LEU A 401 -26.00 -25.05 4.49
C LEU A 401 -25.74 -25.71 3.14
N CYS A 402 -25.44 -24.92 2.10
CA CYS A 402 -25.10 -25.46 0.78
C CYS A 402 -23.79 -26.27 0.77
N LEU A 403 -22.82 -25.91 1.63
CA LEU A 403 -21.52 -26.56 1.74
C LEU A 403 -21.59 -27.89 2.52
N LEU A 404 -22.46 -28.00 3.52
CA LEU A 404 -22.54 -29.15 4.43
C LEU A 404 -22.68 -30.51 3.71
N PRO A 405 -23.59 -30.70 2.73
CA PRO A 405 -23.72 -31.98 2.01
C PRO A 405 -22.45 -32.40 1.28
N ILE A 406 -21.73 -31.43 0.69
CA ILE A 406 -20.46 -31.70 -0.01
C ILE A 406 -19.37 -32.03 1.01
N TYR A 407 -19.33 -31.28 2.11
CA TYR A 407 -18.37 -31.52 3.19
C TYR A 407 -18.51 -32.93 3.78
N LEU A 408 -19.74 -33.42 4.00
CA LEU A 408 -19.98 -34.77 4.52
C LEU A 408 -19.42 -35.86 3.59
N LYS A 409 -19.46 -35.64 2.27
CA LYS A 409 -18.90 -36.56 1.26
C LYS A 409 -17.37 -36.45 1.14
N GLU A 410 -16.82 -35.25 1.08
CA GLU A 410 -15.39 -34.98 0.80
C GLU A 410 -14.70 -34.15 1.92
N LYS A 411 -14.80 -34.62 3.18
CA LYS A 411 -14.37 -33.89 4.39
C LYS A 411 -13.01 -33.20 4.25
N ALA A 412 -11.95 -33.95 3.92
CA ALA A 412 -10.57 -33.45 3.89
C ALA A 412 -10.33 -32.34 2.85
N LYS A 413 -11.16 -32.28 1.80
CA LYS A 413 -11.01 -31.32 0.70
C LYS A 413 -11.68 -29.99 1.03
N TRP A 414 -12.85 -30.03 1.68
CA TRP A 414 -13.68 -28.86 1.99
C TRP A 414 -13.53 -28.33 3.41
N THR A 415 -12.71 -28.96 4.28
CA THR A 415 -12.39 -28.43 5.62
C THR A 415 -11.97 -26.95 5.61
N PRO A 416 -11.10 -26.47 4.69
CA PRO A 416 -10.71 -25.06 4.69
C PRO A 416 -11.87 -24.11 4.41
N ALA A 417 -12.77 -24.47 3.48
CA ALA A 417 -13.96 -23.66 3.18
C ALA A 417 -14.92 -23.64 4.37
N LEU A 418 -15.10 -24.78 5.05
CA LEU A 418 -15.93 -24.88 6.25
C LEU A 418 -15.40 -23.98 7.38
N ILE A 419 -14.10 -24.02 7.66
CA ILE A 419 -13.50 -23.19 8.71
C ILE A 419 -13.69 -21.71 8.40
N ILE A 420 -13.44 -21.28 7.15
CA ILE A 420 -13.59 -19.88 6.77
C ILE A 420 -15.04 -19.40 6.83
N ILE A 421 -16.02 -20.21 6.41
CA ILE A 421 -17.42 -19.77 6.47
C ILE A 421 -17.93 -19.69 7.91
N ILE A 422 -17.53 -20.62 8.78
CA ILE A 422 -17.86 -20.56 10.22
C ILE A 422 -17.19 -19.35 10.87
N PHE A 423 -15.91 -19.12 10.57
CA PHE A 423 -15.18 -17.94 11.01
C PHE A 423 -15.87 -16.65 10.57
N PHE A 424 -16.26 -16.53 9.29
CA PHE A 424 -16.99 -15.38 8.77
C PHE A 424 -18.30 -15.15 9.53
N ASN A 425 -19.10 -16.20 9.74
CA ASN A 425 -20.35 -16.10 10.48
C ASN A 425 -20.13 -15.64 11.94
N ILE A 426 -19.07 -16.10 12.60
CA ILE A 426 -18.74 -15.64 13.96
C ILE A 426 -18.36 -14.16 13.96
N VAL A 427 -17.55 -13.72 13.00
CA VAL A 427 -17.16 -12.30 12.89
C VAL A 427 -18.38 -11.43 12.61
N VAL A 428 -19.26 -11.82 11.68
CA VAL A 428 -20.52 -11.10 11.44
C VAL A 428 -21.38 -11.05 12.72
N SER A 429 -21.42 -12.13 13.48
CA SER A 429 -22.19 -12.19 14.73
C SER A 429 -21.68 -11.30 15.84
N LEU A 430 -20.43 -10.81 15.79
CA LEU A 430 -19.91 -9.86 16.77
C LEU A 430 -20.73 -8.56 16.81
N LYS A 431 -21.42 -8.19 15.72
CA LYS A 431 -22.27 -7.00 15.69
C LYS A 431 -23.34 -7.01 16.78
N TRP A 432 -23.89 -8.19 17.10
CA TRP A 432 -24.95 -8.32 18.11
C TRP A 432 -24.42 -8.47 19.53
N LEU A 433 -23.11 -8.68 19.72
CA LEU A 433 -22.50 -8.82 21.05
C LEU A 433 -22.37 -7.49 21.81
N ARG A 434 -22.61 -6.34 21.14
CA ARG A 434 -22.49 -4.97 21.69
C ARG A 434 -21.27 -4.81 22.60
N TRP A 435 -20.10 -5.24 22.12
CA TRP A 435 -18.87 -5.19 22.90
C TRP A 435 -18.19 -3.83 22.72
N ASP A 436 -18.11 -3.04 23.80
CA ASP A 436 -17.57 -1.67 23.80
C ASP A 436 -16.11 -1.57 23.33
N TRP A 437 -15.38 -2.68 23.30
CA TRP A 437 -13.99 -2.77 22.84
C TRP A 437 -13.87 -2.96 21.31
N ILE A 438 -14.98 -3.23 20.62
CA ILE A 438 -15.02 -3.35 19.16
C ILE A 438 -15.48 -2.01 18.60
N ASP A 439 -14.51 -1.29 18.04
CA ASP A 439 -14.80 -0.13 17.22
C ASP A 439 -15.62 -0.52 15.98
N VAL A 440 -16.69 0.22 15.76
CA VAL A 440 -17.69 -0.09 14.73
C VAL A 440 -17.12 0.13 13.33
N ASP A 441 -16.21 1.09 13.17
CA ASP A 441 -15.62 1.43 11.87
C ASP A 441 -14.55 0.42 11.46
N LEU A 442 -13.63 0.08 12.37
CA LEU A 442 -12.66 -1.00 12.16
C LEU A 442 -13.36 -2.33 11.86
N TYR A 443 -14.49 -2.57 12.52
CA TYR A 443 -15.33 -3.74 12.27
C TYR A 443 -15.92 -3.73 10.85
N TYR A 444 -16.53 -2.64 10.40
CA TYR A 444 -17.12 -2.55 9.07
C TYR A 444 -16.07 -2.64 7.96
N GLN A 445 -14.94 -1.96 8.10
CA GLN A 445 -13.82 -2.08 7.16
C GLN A 445 -13.31 -3.53 7.07
N THR A 446 -13.26 -4.24 8.20
CA THR A 446 -12.93 -5.66 8.25
C THR A 446 -13.94 -6.51 7.47
N ILE A 447 -15.25 -6.30 7.67
CA ILE A 447 -16.30 -7.03 6.96
C ILE A 447 -16.24 -6.79 5.45
N ALA A 448 -15.91 -5.56 5.02
CA ALA A 448 -15.83 -5.20 3.61
C ALA A 448 -14.80 -6.04 2.82
N ALA A 449 -13.66 -6.37 3.44
CA ALA A 449 -12.68 -7.27 2.82
C ALA A 449 -13.09 -8.76 2.96
N LEU A 450 -13.63 -9.15 4.11
CA LEU A 450 -13.91 -10.57 4.41
C LEU A 450 -15.13 -11.11 3.64
N ILE A 451 -16.12 -10.29 3.27
CA ILE A 451 -17.32 -10.71 2.50
C ILE A 451 -16.98 -11.31 1.13
N ALA A 452 -15.82 -10.98 0.56
CA ALA A 452 -15.32 -11.62 -0.65
C ALA A 452 -15.22 -13.15 -0.49
N MET A 453 -14.75 -13.64 0.66
CA MET A 453 -14.54 -15.07 0.90
C MET A 453 -15.81 -15.93 0.84
N PRO A 454 -16.92 -15.64 1.56
CA PRO A 454 -18.15 -16.41 1.46
C PRO A 454 -18.75 -16.37 0.04
N ILE A 455 -18.64 -15.25 -0.68
CA ILE A 455 -19.06 -15.16 -2.09
C ILE A 455 -18.24 -16.12 -2.96
N GLY A 456 -16.92 -16.15 -2.78
CA GLY A 456 -16.04 -17.08 -3.48
C GLY A 456 -16.32 -18.54 -3.14
N ILE A 457 -16.63 -18.85 -1.88
CA ILE A 457 -17.03 -20.20 -1.47
C ILE A 457 -18.37 -20.58 -2.10
N PHE A 458 -19.35 -19.68 -2.09
CA PHE A 458 -20.66 -19.90 -2.71
C PHE A 458 -20.53 -20.27 -4.18
N PHE A 459 -19.83 -19.46 -4.98
CA PHE A 459 -19.61 -19.78 -6.38
C PHE A 459 -18.81 -21.09 -6.56
N GLY A 460 -17.84 -21.38 -5.69
CA GLY A 460 -17.15 -22.68 -5.69
C GLY A 460 -18.08 -23.87 -5.49
N VAL A 461 -19.02 -23.75 -4.55
CA VAL A 461 -20.05 -24.76 -4.23
C VAL A 461 -21.04 -24.91 -5.39
N VAL A 462 -21.58 -23.81 -5.92
CA VAL A 462 -22.48 -23.81 -7.08
C VAL A 462 -21.80 -24.49 -8.27
N MET A 463 -20.56 -24.14 -8.56
CA MET A 463 -19.77 -24.73 -9.64
C MET A 463 -19.51 -26.23 -9.43
N HIS A 464 -19.40 -26.69 -8.19
CA HIS A 464 -19.28 -28.11 -7.88
C HIS A 464 -20.58 -28.85 -8.19
N TYR A 465 -21.73 -28.31 -7.75
CA TYR A 465 -23.05 -28.90 -8.06
C TYR A 465 -23.32 -28.91 -9.56
N LEU A 466 -23.06 -27.81 -10.28
CA LEU A 466 -23.22 -27.72 -11.73
C LEU A 466 -22.38 -28.77 -12.47
N LYS A 467 -21.17 -29.10 -11.99
CA LYS A 467 -20.36 -30.18 -12.58
C LYS A 467 -20.94 -31.57 -12.35
N MET A 468 -21.76 -31.76 -11.31
CA MET A 468 -22.44 -33.02 -11.04
C MET A 468 -23.74 -33.16 -11.85
N THR A 469 -24.48 -32.08 -12.08
CA THR A 469 -25.76 -32.09 -12.79
C THR A 469 -25.62 -31.90 -14.30
N ILE A 470 -24.71 -31.06 -14.79
CA ILE A 470 -24.56 -30.79 -16.24
C ILE A 470 -23.67 -31.88 -16.87
N PRO A 471 -24.12 -32.56 -17.93
CA PRO A 471 -23.33 -33.57 -18.64
C PRO A 471 -21.97 -32.99 -19.07
N LYS A 472 -20.93 -33.84 -19.17
CA LYS A 472 -19.54 -33.44 -19.45
C LYS A 472 -19.34 -32.71 -20.80
N ASN A 473 -20.38 -32.53 -21.59
CA ASN A 473 -20.31 -31.88 -22.90
C ASN A 473 -19.84 -30.43 -22.77
N GLN A 474 -18.71 -30.10 -23.40
CA GLN A 474 -18.07 -28.79 -23.29
C GLN A 474 -18.92 -27.66 -23.90
N LEU A 475 -19.75 -27.99 -24.90
CA LEU A 475 -20.65 -27.06 -25.60
C LEU A 475 -21.72 -26.44 -24.69
N LEU A 476 -22.21 -27.17 -23.66
CA LEU A 476 -23.22 -26.67 -22.73
C LEU A 476 -22.65 -25.86 -21.56
N ARG A 477 -21.35 -26.01 -21.25
CA ARG A 477 -20.70 -25.31 -20.12
C ARG A 477 -20.30 -23.89 -20.46
N ALA A 478 -19.84 -23.65 -21.69
CA ALA A 478 -19.45 -22.32 -22.18
C ALA A 478 -20.57 -21.26 -22.08
N PRO A 479 -21.84 -21.52 -22.50
CA PRO A 479 -22.91 -20.53 -22.39
C PRO A 479 -23.28 -20.24 -20.93
N VAL A 480 -23.29 -21.23 -20.04
CA VAL A 480 -23.60 -21.03 -18.61
C VAL A 480 -22.55 -20.14 -17.93
N TYR A 481 -21.26 -20.36 -18.20
CA TYR A 481 -20.21 -19.50 -17.65
C TYR A 481 -20.22 -18.10 -18.26
N SER A 482 -20.54 -17.98 -19.55
CA SER A 482 -20.68 -16.68 -20.23
C SER A 482 -21.87 -15.90 -19.67
N PHE A 483 -22.99 -16.56 -19.40
CA PHE A 483 -24.15 -15.97 -18.75
C PHE A 483 -23.83 -15.46 -17.34
N LEU A 484 -23.17 -16.28 -16.50
CA LEU A 484 -22.74 -15.84 -15.16
C LEU A 484 -21.81 -14.63 -15.23
N PHE A 485 -20.88 -14.61 -16.19
CA PHE A 485 -19.99 -13.48 -16.40
C PHE A 485 -20.74 -12.22 -16.84
N LEU A 486 -21.63 -12.33 -17.83
CA LEU A 486 -22.49 -11.23 -18.28
C LEU A 486 -23.38 -10.68 -17.16
N MET A 487 -23.93 -11.56 -16.32
CA MET A 487 -24.72 -11.17 -15.14
C MET A 487 -23.88 -10.34 -14.16
N LEU A 488 -22.62 -10.72 -13.93
CA LEU A 488 -21.73 -9.93 -13.07
C LEU A 488 -21.37 -8.59 -13.71
N VAL A 489 -21.06 -8.56 -15.01
CA VAL A 489 -20.76 -7.30 -15.71
C VAL A 489 -21.97 -6.36 -15.65
N TYR A 490 -23.17 -6.90 -15.81
CA TYR A 490 -24.42 -6.16 -15.65
C TYR A 490 -24.62 -5.67 -14.22
N MET A 491 -24.42 -6.53 -13.20
CA MET A 491 -24.47 -6.10 -11.79
C MET A 491 -23.47 -4.99 -11.52
N ALA A 492 -22.21 -5.15 -11.94
CA ALA A 492 -21.17 -4.15 -11.78
C ALA A 492 -21.54 -2.84 -12.49
N TYR A 493 -22.11 -2.88 -13.68
CA TYR A 493 -22.58 -1.69 -14.39
C TYR A 493 -23.73 -0.98 -13.64
N THR A 494 -24.69 -1.74 -13.12
CA THR A 494 -25.85 -1.18 -12.37
C THR A 494 -25.51 -0.73 -10.94
N SER A 495 -24.53 -1.36 -10.29
CA SER A 495 -24.11 -1.04 -8.93
C SER A 495 -23.27 0.22 -8.89
N ASN A 496 -22.64 0.56 -9.99
CA ASN A 496 -21.76 1.69 -10.11
C ASN A 496 -22.53 2.92 -10.63
N SER A 497 -22.99 3.75 -9.70
CA SER A 497 -23.58 5.05 -10.00
C SER A 497 -22.62 6.01 -10.73
N PHE A 498 -21.31 5.72 -10.78
CA PHE A 498 -20.28 6.56 -11.42
C PHE A 498 -20.53 6.85 -12.91
N LEU A 499 -21.22 5.96 -13.64
CA LEU A 499 -21.57 6.18 -15.05
C LEU A 499 -22.73 7.16 -15.24
N LYS A 500 -23.46 7.47 -14.17
CA LYS A 500 -24.71 8.23 -14.22
C LYS A 500 -24.64 9.58 -13.50
N SER A 501 -23.64 9.80 -12.65
CA SER A 501 -23.48 11.06 -11.93
C SER A 501 -22.67 12.05 -12.75
N ASP A 502 -23.36 12.97 -13.42
CA ASP A 502 -22.85 14.27 -13.89
C ASP A 502 -22.64 15.27 -12.72
N GLU A 503 -22.56 14.79 -11.48
CA GLU A 503 -22.43 15.66 -10.30
C GLU A 503 -20.99 16.17 -10.15
N ASN A 504 -20.74 17.33 -10.75
CA ASN A 504 -20.02 18.48 -10.18
C ASN A 504 -19.11 18.19 -8.97
N GLN A 505 -17.84 17.89 -9.25
CA GLN A 505 -16.70 18.78 -8.94
C GLN A 505 -15.41 18.02 -9.23
N LYS A 506 -14.86 18.22 -10.44
CA LYS A 506 -13.50 17.84 -10.76
C LYS A 506 -12.54 18.72 -9.97
N ASP A 507 -12.21 18.36 -8.73
CA ASP A 507 -11.30 19.14 -7.88
C ASP A 507 -9.83 18.88 -8.27
N LYS A 508 -9.52 19.14 -9.55
CA LYS A 508 -8.19 18.96 -10.16
C LYS A 508 -7.10 19.79 -9.47
N LEU A 509 -7.50 20.83 -8.73
CA LEU A 509 -6.62 21.67 -7.93
C LEU A 509 -5.76 20.85 -6.96
N LYS A 510 -6.34 19.85 -6.28
CA LYS A 510 -5.61 18.98 -5.33
C LYS A 510 -4.46 18.23 -6.00
N SER A 511 -4.75 17.58 -7.13
CA SER A 511 -3.76 16.83 -7.90
C SER A 511 -2.67 17.75 -8.45
N ASP A 512 -3.03 18.95 -8.88
CA ASP A 512 -2.08 19.95 -9.38
C ASP A 512 -1.13 20.47 -8.28
N VAL A 513 -1.66 20.74 -7.08
CA VAL A 513 -0.84 21.14 -5.92
C VAL A 513 0.18 20.04 -5.58
N LEU A 514 -0.26 18.78 -5.48
CA LEU A 514 0.64 17.65 -5.22
C LEU A 514 1.68 17.46 -6.32
N LEU A 515 1.32 17.69 -7.58
CA LEU A 515 2.23 17.62 -8.72
C LEU A 515 3.35 18.65 -8.59
N VAL A 516 3.02 19.89 -8.22
CA VAL A 516 4.01 20.95 -8.00
C VAL A 516 4.94 20.57 -6.84
N TYR A 517 4.40 20.10 -5.70
CA TYR A 517 5.23 19.66 -4.58
C TYR A 517 6.16 18.49 -4.94
N ASN A 518 5.67 17.53 -5.73
CA ASN A 518 6.51 16.43 -6.21
C ASN A 518 7.62 16.92 -7.14
N LYS A 519 7.38 17.92 -8.01
CA LYS A 519 8.44 18.54 -8.83
C LYS A 519 9.47 19.25 -7.95
N LEU A 520 9.03 20.10 -7.02
CA LEU A 520 9.92 20.78 -6.08
C LEU A 520 10.79 19.79 -5.30
N SER A 521 10.20 18.71 -4.79
CA SER A 521 10.92 17.69 -4.03
C SER A 521 11.94 16.89 -4.84
N ASN A 522 11.80 16.82 -6.16
CA ASN A 522 12.70 16.04 -7.03
C ASN A 522 13.75 16.91 -7.72
N ASP A 523 13.40 18.15 -8.05
CA ASP A 523 14.23 19.01 -8.91
C ASP A 523 15.04 20.03 -8.09
N TYR A 524 14.70 20.27 -6.82
CA TYR A 524 15.33 21.27 -5.96
C TYR A 524 16.01 20.67 -4.74
N LEU A 525 17.11 21.29 -4.31
CA LEU A 525 17.86 20.89 -3.12
C LEU A 525 17.03 21.18 -1.85
N PRO A 526 16.95 20.23 -0.89
CA PRO A 526 16.26 20.47 0.38
C PRO A 526 16.77 21.71 1.10
N TYR A 527 15.85 22.46 1.73
CA TYR A 527 16.10 23.71 2.46
C TYR A 527 16.75 24.85 1.66
N SER A 528 16.97 24.69 0.35
CA SER A 528 17.43 25.78 -0.54
C SER A 528 16.30 26.71 -0.98
N TYR A 529 15.05 26.32 -0.76
CA TYR A 529 13.87 27.05 -1.20
C TYR A 529 12.79 27.16 -0.12
N MET A 530 11.85 28.07 -0.34
CA MET A 530 10.68 28.29 0.52
C MET A 530 9.39 28.22 -0.27
N VAL A 531 8.33 27.74 0.36
CA VAL A 531 6.99 27.72 -0.20
C VAL A 531 6.08 28.65 0.58
N VAL A 532 5.35 29.50 -0.13
CA VAL A 532 4.28 30.34 0.38
C VAL A 532 2.95 29.68 0.04
N ASN A 533 2.24 29.21 1.06
CA ASN A 533 0.94 28.56 0.89
C ASN A 533 0.09 28.69 2.17
N ASP A 534 -1.12 28.13 2.16
CA ASP A 534 -1.99 28.04 3.34
C ASP A 534 -1.48 26.99 4.34
N ASN A 535 -2.14 26.88 5.50
CA ASN A 535 -1.75 26.06 6.66
C ASN A 535 -1.44 24.59 6.33
N TYR A 536 -2.18 23.99 5.39
CA TYR A 536 -1.92 22.60 4.97
C TYR A 536 -0.49 22.42 4.40
N GLY A 537 0.10 23.49 3.84
CA GLY A 537 1.46 23.51 3.33
C GLY A 537 2.53 23.39 4.41
N PHE A 538 2.21 23.67 5.68
CA PHE A 538 3.15 23.52 6.79
C PHE A 538 3.59 22.07 6.97
N THR A 539 2.64 21.13 7.02
CA THR A 539 2.92 19.69 7.16
C THR A 539 3.71 19.15 5.96
N ILE A 540 3.43 19.67 4.76
CA ILE A 540 4.17 19.34 3.53
C ILE A 540 5.62 19.87 3.59
N SER A 541 5.86 20.97 4.30
CA SER A 541 7.22 21.54 4.40
C SER A 541 8.16 20.79 5.35
N LYS A 542 7.62 20.09 6.35
CA LYS A 542 8.41 19.29 7.31
C LYS A 542 9.37 18.35 6.55
N SER A 543 10.61 18.29 7.05
CA SER A 543 11.77 17.55 6.51
C SER A 543 12.23 17.90 5.08
N LYS A 544 11.72 18.97 4.45
CA LYS A 544 12.05 19.29 3.04
C LYS A 544 12.45 20.73 2.76
N HIS A 545 11.62 21.70 3.15
CA HIS A 545 11.79 23.08 2.72
C HIS A 545 11.26 24.07 3.75
N HIS A 546 11.61 25.34 3.59
CA HIS A 546 11.05 26.39 4.43
C HIS A 546 9.60 26.68 4.05
N PHE A 547 8.82 27.20 5.00
CA PHE A 547 7.41 27.53 4.78
C PHE A 547 7.05 28.85 5.42
N ILE A 548 6.19 29.61 4.73
CA ILE A 548 5.60 30.84 5.25
C ILE A 548 4.14 30.91 4.81
N GLN A 549 3.25 31.25 5.75
CA GLN A 549 1.84 31.47 5.44
C GLN A 549 1.64 32.75 4.63
N TYR A 550 0.54 32.82 3.87
CA TYR A 550 0.18 34.01 3.09
C TYR A 550 0.20 35.30 3.91
N GLU A 551 -0.38 35.30 5.11
CA GLU A 551 -0.42 36.50 5.96
C GLU A 551 0.97 37.02 6.32
N ASN A 552 1.87 36.11 6.73
CA ASN A 552 3.23 36.47 7.13
C ASN A 552 4.05 36.91 5.92
N PHE A 553 3.85 36.28 4.77
CA PHE A 553 4.47 36.70 3.51
C PHE A 553 4.07 38.13 3.14
N LEU A 554 2.78 38.44 3.17
CA LEU A 554 2.27 39.77 2.83
C LEU A 554 2.74 40.85 3.82
N LYS A 555 2.85 40.53 5.11
CA LYS A 555 3.28 41.49 6.15
C LYS A 555 4.79 41.75 6.14
N THR A 556 5.60 40.70 6.00
CA THR A 556 7.05 40.78 6.35
C THR A 556 7.99 40.63 5.16
N TYR A 557 7.58 39.98 4.06
CA TYR A 557 8.53 39.59 3.00
C TYR A 557 9.15 40.79 2.28
N ILE A 558 8.36 41.84 2.02
CA ILE A 558 8.83 43.06 1.34
C ILE A 558 9.92 43.77 2.15
N GLU A 559 9.80 43.79 3.47
CA GLU A 559 10.77 44.39 4.38
C GLU A 559 12.05 43.54 4.42
N ARG A 560 11.90 42.22 4.58
CA ARG A 560 13.03 41.28 4.57
C ARG A 560 13.81 41.31 3.25
N ASP A 561 13.12 41.39 2.11
CA ASP A 561 13.74 41.55 0.78
C ASP A 561 14.60 42.81 0.68
N SER A 562 14.08 43.95 1.16
CA SER A 562 14.83 45.21 1.15
C SER A 562 16.13 45.10 1.95
N ILE A 563 16.06 44.54 3.16
CA ILE A 563 17.22 44.43 4.05
C ILE A 563 18.21 43.43 3.47
N TYR A 564 17.76 42.23 3.09
CA TYR A 564 18.60 41.17 2.54
C TYR A 564 19.43 41.65 1.35
N HIS A 565 18.80 42.29 0.36
CA HIS A 565 19.50 42.74 -0.84
C HIS A 565 20.50 43.89 -0.61
N ASN A 566 20.35 44.64 0.48
CA ASN A 566 21.32 45.66 0.88
C ASN A 566 22.55 45.07 1.59
N ILE A 567 22.39 43.94 2.29
CA ILE A 567 23.46 43.32 3.10
C ILE A 567 24.10 42.09 2.46
N LYS A 568 23.51 41.54 1.39
CA LYS A 568 23.89 40.25 0.78
C LYS A 568 25.37 40.09 0.39
N GLU A 569 26.07 41.19 0.12
CA GLU A 569 27.48 41.18 -0.30
C GLU A 569 28.47 41.21 0.87
N ASN A 570 28.01 41.46 2.10
CA ASN A 570 28.85 41.55 3.29
C ASN A 570 28.58 40.39 4.25
N ASP A 571 29.42 39.36 4.18
CA ASP A 571 29.32 38.13 4.98
C ASP A 571 29.25 38.39 6.50
N LYS A 572 29.95 39.41 7.00
CA LYS A 572 29.98 39.71 8.44
C LYS A 572 28.62 40.27 8.90
N LEU A 573 28.08 41.23 8.17
CA LEU A 573 26.76 41.80 8.44
C LEU A 573 25.65 40.76 8.25
N LEU A 574 25.80 39.85 7.29
CA LEU A 574 24.83 38.78 7.03
C LEU A 574 24.75 37.78 8.20
N ARG A 575 25.90 37.42 8.79
CA ARG A 575 25.97 36.56 9.97
C ARG A 575 25.36 37.23 11.21
N GLU A 576 25.58 38.53 11.39
CA GLU A 576 25.01 39.32 12.49
C GLU A 576 23.49 39.53 12.34
N ASN A 577 22.95 39.44 11.11
CA ASN A 577 21.55 39.70 10.76
C ASN A 577 20.87 38.48 10.11
N SER A 578 21.15 37.28 10.64
CA SER A 578 20.72 36.01 10.04
C SER A 578 19.20 35.88 9.87
N GLN A 579 18.40 36.58 10.68
CA GLN A 579 16.93 36.61 10.57
C GLN A 579 16.40 37.17 9.24
N TYR A 580 17.19 37.99 8.52
CA TYR A 580 16.79 38.56 7.23
C TYR A 580 17.25 37.73 6.03
N ILE A 581 17.97 36.63 6.24
CA ILE A 581 18.41 35.76 5.15
C ILE A 581 17.18 35.18 4.45
N LEU A 582 17.13 35.38 3.14
CA LEU A 582 16.11 34.81 2.28
C LEU A 582 16.62 33.49 1.67
N PRO A 583 15.75 32.48 1.54
CA PRO A 583 16.04 31.27 0.76
C PRO A 583 16.33 31.62 -0.69
N ASN A 584 17.13 30.79 -1.37
CA ASN A 584 17.63 31.07 -2.71
C ASN A 584 16.49 31.23 -3.74
N SER A 585 15.39 30.49 -3.55
CA SER A 585 14.16 30.60 -4.36
C SER A 585 12.91 30.54 -3.48
N VAL A 586 11.86 31.28 -3.84
CA VAL A 586 10.58 31.31 -3.11
C VAL A 586 9.42 31.03 -4.06
N PHE A 587 8.65 29.98 -3.79
CA PHE A 587 7.51 29.56 -4.60
C PHE A 587 6.20 30.02 -3.97
N VAL A 588 5.41 30.80 -4.71
CA VAL A 588 4.13 31.35 -4.24
C VAL A 588 2.98 30.69 -4.99
N PHE A 589 2.16 29.93 -4.26
CA PHE A 589 0.99 29.25 -4.80
C PHE A 589 -0.18 30.24 -4.87
N VAL A 590 -0.92 30.25 -5.98
CA VAL A 590 -2.11 31.09 -6.18
C VAL A 590 -3.13 30.29 -6.95
N SER A 591 -4.28 29.95 -6.34
CA SER A 591 -5.36 29.29 -7.07
C SER A 591 -6.15 30.27 -7.94
N GLU A 592 -6.65 29.81 -9.08
CA GLU A 592 -7.35 30.63 -10.06
C GLU A 592 -8.88 30.67 -9.88
N ASN A 593 -9.48 29.77 -9.08
CA ASN A 593 -10.94 29.59 -9.02
C ASN A 593 -11.74 30.82 -8.51
N GLU A 594 -12.78 31.18 -9.27
CA GLU A 594 -13.73 32.27 -9.07
C GLU A 594 -15.11 31.82 -8.51
N ASP A 595 -15.30 30.53 -8.22
CA ASP A 595 -16.60 30.00 -7.79
C ASP A 595 -16.86 30.24 -6.29
N LYS A 596 -17.75 31.20 -6.03
CA LYS A 596 -18.09 31.74 -4.71
C LYS A 596 -18.87 30.81 -3.77
N GLU A 597 -19.24 29.59 -4.18
CA GLU A 597 -20.26 28.82 -3.44
C GLU A 597 -19.82 27.51 -2.81
N ASN A 598 -18.64 26.96 -3.14
CA ASN A 598 -18.10 25.78 -2.46
C ASN A 598 -16.67 26.05 -2.00
N LEU A 599 -16.55 26.60 -0.79
CA LEU A 599 -15.29 26.77 -0.05
C LEU A 599 -14.67 25.39 0.24
N SER A 600 -13.93 24.83 -0.72
CA SER A 600 -12.83 23.96 -0.34
C SER A 600 -11.79 24.86 0.34
N SER A 601 -11.32 24.46 1.52
CA SER A 601 -10.29 25.15 2.33
C SER A 601 -8.92 25.28 1.64
N LEU A 602 -8.86 25.03 0.34
CA LEU A 602 -7.66 25.02 -0.51
C LEU A 602 -7.60 26.22 -1.46
N ALA A 603 -8.74 26.87 -1.74
CA ALA A 603 -8.80 28.01 -2.63
C ALA A 603 -8.27 29.29 -1.96
N THR A 604 -7.36 29.98 -2.64
CA THR A 604 -6.87 31.31 -2.27
C THR A 604 -8.01 32.32 -2.39
N SER A 605 -8.35 33.00 -1.29
CA SER A 605 -9.38 34.04 -1.32
C SER A 605 -9.02 35.16 -2.31
N ALA A 606 -10.05 35.77 -2.94
CA ALA A 606 -9.84 36.85 -3.91
C ALA A 606 -9.02 38.03 -3.32
N GLU A 607 -9.22 38.34 -2.04
CA GLU A 607 -8.45 39.36 -1.34
C GLU A 607 -6.97 38.99 -1.24
N ILE A 608 -6.65 37.79 -0.76
CA ILE A 608 -5.27 37.29 -0.64
C ILE A 608 -4.60 37.25 -2.02
N LYS A 609 -5.30 36.73 -3.05
CA LYS A 609 -4.82 36.71 -4.44
C LYS A 609 -4.43 38.11 -4.92
N SER A 610 -5.31 39.09 -4.73
CA SER A 610 -5.06 40.47 -5.17
C SER A 610 -3.84 41.09 -4.46
N ASN A 611 -3.68 40.81 -3.17
CA ASN A 611 -2.56 41.31 -2.35
C ASN A 611 -1.24 40.63 -2.75
N ILE A 612 -1.24 39.31 -3.01
CA ILE A 612 -0.07 38.59 -3.51
C ILE A 612 0.37 39.17 -4.86
N LEU A 613 -0.55 39.36 -5.80
CA LEU A 613 -0.23 39.93 -7.11
C LEU A 613 0.32 41.36 -7.00
N ARG A 614 -0.18 42.16 -6.05
CA ARG A 614 0.37 43.49 -5.76
C ARG A 614 1.80 43.39 -5.22
N THR A 615 2.06 42.50 -4.26
CA THR A 615 3.39 42.25 -3.71
C THR A 615 4.38 41.80 -4.78
N LEU A 616 3.99 40.88 -5.66
CA LEU A 616 4.82 40.42 -6.78
C LEU A 616 5.12 41.57 -7.77
N LYS A 617 4.15 42.45 -8.04
CA LYS A 617 4.39 43.65 -8.87
C LYS A 617 5.41 44.61 -8.24
N VAL A 618 5.35 44.82 -6.92
CA VAL A 618 6.31 45.65 -6.18
C VAL A 618 7.71 45.04 -6.23
N LEU A 619 7.84 43.72 -6.06
CA LEU A 619 9.13 43.04 -6.16
C LEU A 619 9.69 43.13 -7.59
N ARG A 620 8.84 42.98 -8.63
CA ARG A 620 9.25 43.15 -10.03
C ARG A 620 9.69 44.58 -10.33
N SER A 621 9.01 45.60 -9.79
CA SER A 621 9.43 47.01 -9.96
C SER A 621 10.74 47.34 -9.24
N ARG A 622 11.10 46.60 -8.19
CA ARG A 622 12.41 46.64 -7.52
C ARG A 622 13.52 45.85 -8.24
N GLY A 623 13.25 45.33 -9.44
CA GLY A 623 14.23 44.60 -10.26
C GLY A 623 14.45 43.14 -9.86
N ARG A 624 13.55 42.53 -9.07
CA ARG A 624 13.62 41.09 -8.74
C ARG A 624 13.15 40.24 -9.92
N LYS A 625 13.80 39.09 -10.14
CA LYS A 625 13.40 38.13 -11.16
C LYS A 625 12.25 37.26 -10.61
N ILE A 626 11.11 37.29 -11.30
CA ILE A 626 9.92 36.52 -10.95
C ILE A 626 9.45 35.77 -12.19
N ASP A 627 9.60 34.46 -12.15
CA ASP A 627 9.24 33.53 -13.22
C ASP A 627 7.94 32.78 -12.87
N ILE A 628 7.28 32.20 -13.88
CA ILE A 628 6.13 31.33 -13.67
C ILE A 628 6.65 29.89 -13.67
N PHE A 629 6.59 29.24 -12.51
CA PHE A 629 7.06 27.87 -12.33
C PHE A 629 6.05 26.84 -12.85
N TYR A 630 4.77 27.09 -12.57
CA TYR A 630 3.66 26.24 -13.01
C TYR A 630 2.43 27.11 -13.27
N THR A 631 1.67 26.78 -14.31
CA THR A 631 0.40 27.45 -14.57
C THR A 631 -0.55 26.49 -15.28
N ASN A 632 -1.80 26.47 -14.84
CA ASN A 632 -2.91 25.83 -15.52
C ASN A 632 -4.22 26.57 -15.21
N GLN A 633 -5.37 25.97 -15.55
CA GLN A 633 -6.69 26.59 -15.35
C GLN A 633 -7.06 26.80 -13.87
N TYR A 634 -6.41 26.13 -12.93
CA TYR A 634 -6.80 26.08 -11.51
C TYR A 634 -5.73 26.63 -10.56
N LEU A 635 -4.45 26.63 -10.95
CA LEU A 635 -3.30 26.94 -10.11
C LEU A 635 -2.20 27.63 -10.93
N THR A 636 -1.72 28.76 -10.41
CA THR A 636 -0.49 29.42 -10.86
C THR A 636 0.50 29.47 -9.71
N VAL A 637 1.75 29.06 -9.98
CA VAL A 637 2.85 29.09 -9.01
C VAL A 637 3.95 29.99 -9.55
N TYR A 638 4.26 31.04 -8.80
CA TYR A 638 5.32 32.00 -9.12
C TYR A 638 6.61 31.63 -8.39
N GLU A 639 7.75 31.81 -9.04
CA GLU A 639 9.08 31.65 -8.45
C GLU A 639 9.75 33.02 -8.33
N ILE A 640 10.07 33.42 -7.11
CA ILE A 640 10.92 34.58 -6.83
C ILE A 640 12.36 34.07 -6.69
N VAL A 641 13.22 34.45 -7.64
CA VAL A 641 14.63 34.01 -7.67
C VAL A 641 15.49 35.02 -6.93
N ASN A 642 15.89 34.68 -5.70
CA ASN A 642 16.77 35.54 -4.88
C ASN A 642 18.25 35.30 -5.23
N GLN A 643 18.63 34.04 -5.48
CA GLN A 643 19.97 33.65 -5.91
C GLN A 643 19.91 32.70 -7.12
N LYS A 644 20.54 33.10 -8.23
CA LYS A 644 20.53 32.33 -9.48
C LYS A 644 21.31 31.02 -9.33
N ASN A 645 20.83 29.96 -10.00
CA ASN A 645 21.50 28.66 -10.10
C ASN A 645 21.87 28.01 -8.75
N SER A 646 21.13 28.33 -7.68
CA SER A 646 21.50 27.97 -6.31
C SER A 646 20.48 27.07 -5.60
N SER A 647 19.40 26.68 -6.28
CA SER A 647 18.35 25.82 -5.70
C SER A 647 18.07 24.57 -6.54
N ARG A 648 18.09 24.68 -7.86
CA ARG A 648 17.75 23.58 -8.77
C ARG A 648 18.94 22.62 -8.93
N LEU A 649 18.71 21.33 -8.78
CA LEU A 649 19.74 20.29 -8.82
C LEU A 649 20.48 20.25 -10.16
N ASP A 650 19.75 20.31 -11.28
CA ASP A 650 20.34 20.32 -12.62
C ASP A 650 21.34 21.48 -12.77
N GLU A 651 20.94 22.68 -12.35
CA GLU A 651 21.76 23.89 -12.46
C GLU A 651 22.98 23.84 -11.53
N LEU A 652 22.86 23.21 -10.35
CA LEU A 652 23.99 23.02 -9.44
C LEU A 652 25.01 22.01 -9.99
N ILE A 653 24.55 20.89 -10.55
CA ILE A 653 25.43 19.84 -11.09
C ILE A 653 26.23 20.36 -12.29
N PHE A 654 25.65 21.20 -13.15
CA PHE A 654 26.35 21.77 -14.31
C PHE A 654 27.23 23.00 -13.99
N ASN A 655 27.15 23.53 -12.76
CA ASN A 655 28.03 24.63 -12.29
C ASN A 655 29.15 24.16 -11.35
N LEU A 656 29.16 22.87 -10.96
CA LEU A 656 30.29 22.18 -10.31
C LEU A 656 31.28 21.69 -11.36
#